data_AF-M7SI30-F1
#
_entry.id   AF-M7SI30-F1
#
_cell.length_a   1.000
_cell.length_b   1.000
_cell.length_c   1.000
_cell.angle_alpha   90.00
_cell.angle_beta   90.00
_cell.angle_gamma   90.00
#
_symmetry.space_group_name_H-M   'P 1'
#
loop_
_entity.id
_entity.type
_entity.pdbx_description
1 polymer ?
#
loop_
_entity_poly.entity_id
_entity_poly.type
_entity_poly.pdbx_seq_one_letter_code
_entity_poly.pdbx_strand_id
1 'polypeptide(L)'
;MSSSTNWVPRKKVAIVGSGSAGIAALWALNRTHHDAYIYEAADRLGGHTNTAEWKQGKFKTLVDTGFVVFNTETYPNLTNFFKKVNVPIAPTDVSLAVSRDYGVFEWAATSFNAVFSQRWNLLSIRMWRLVFDIIRFNQFAIDLLKQEDEIYSPSTEAGETIRGYLDRGRYSDTFRNDYLIPMIASIWCTGPEEGALELPAVTFVRFISYVDAVMKGFPSNHLFLKTPVTRLTHDEDGRIRLHTANGKSDVYDHVILATHGDQAYRIVAPSATEEEDSILSAFRSCEHRCVLHSDVSQMPKSKNAWSSLNCISVSSPWTYTNVKRVSLTYNMNRLQHIPRQPFGDVLVTINPLREPKSESVQGRYLYSHPIYDSVAVRAQQALPRIQNTRGISYAGAWTKYGTHEDGFSSGLYVAKAHLGARLPFELVEPASVEELPKSGIQDLVLRLIILVIQVLVVDVLDRALKAPKAKMAVHANGKHNGRFHTNTLAVATIELIMGVRIVPLGSRPPDEAIADSTKFPPEGRLEYYTLSIILGTVAFSYGSVPLYKMICQTTGWGGQPVRAPGHGGSTSDDPDFDPSTRMVPVTTAPRIRVTFNASVSDILPWKFVPQQREVRVLPGETALAFYTATNKSDSDIIGVATYSVTPAQVAPYFSKIQCFCFEEQRLNAGETVDMPVFFYLDPDLLNDLNMKGINEVTLSYTFFKAKYDNNGNFKSIPAV
;
A
#
# COMPACT_ATOMS: atom_id res chain seq x y z
N MET A 1 23.49 2.93 56.69
CA MET A 1 23.19 3.20 55.28
C MET A 1 21.97 4.10 55.23
N SER A 2 22.12 5.37 54.85
CA SER A 2 20.99 6.27 54.63
C SER A 2 20.46 6.08 53.21
N SER A 3 19.14 5.95 53.05
CA SER A 3 18.50 5.96 51.74
C SER A 3 18.52 7.39 51.19
N SER A 4 19.30 7.64 50.13
CA SER A 4 19.30 8.91 49.42
C SER A 4 18.00 9.07 48.62
N THR A 5 16.95 9.55 49.28
CA THR A 5 15.73 10.01 48.61
C THR A 5 16.07 11.22 47.75
N ASN A 6 16.14 11.03 46.42
CA ASN A 6 16.35 12.10 45.45
C ASN A 6 15.20 13.10 45.54
N TRP A 7 15.40 14.16 46.32
CA TRP A 7 14.41 15.19 46.60
C TRP A 7 14.38 16.18 45.44
N VAL A 8 13.64 15.84 44.38
CA VAL A 8 13.38 16.76 43.27
C VAL A 8 12.60 17.95 43.84
N PRO A 9 13.06 19.21 43.65
CA PRO A 9 12.38 20.37 44.20
C PRO A 9 11.09 20.68 43.44
N ARG A 10 10.05 21.08 44.17
CA ARG A 10 8.75 21.51 43.61
C ARG A 10 8.90 22.79 42.79
N LYS A 11 9.08 22.63 41.49
CA LYS A 11 8.96 23.69 40.48
C LYS A 11 7.50 24.10 40.23
N LYS A 12 7.30 25.39 39.98
CA LYS A 12 6.12 25.98 39.35
C LYS A 12 6.35 26.05 37.84
N VAL A 13 5.51 25.39 37.05
CA VAL A 13 5.70 25.18 35.60
C VAL A 13 4.58 25.85 34.80
N ALA A 14 4.93 26.70 33.82
CA ALA A 14 3.97 27.17 32.82
C ALA A 14 4.03 26.31 31.55
N ILE A 15 2.88 26.07 30.95
CA ILE A 15 2.71 25.42 29.64
C ILE A 15 1.97 26.41 28.74
N VAL A 16 2.55 26.74 27.59
CA VAL A 16 2.00 27.72 26.65
C VAL A 16 1.50 27.00 25.41
N GLY A 17 0.20 27.06 25.15
CA GLY A 17 -0.50 26.31 24.10
C GLY A 17 -1.10 25.00 24.62
N SER A 18 -2.37 24.74 24.28
CA SER A 18 -3.13 23.55 24.67
C SER A 18 -3.34 22.54 23.54
N GLY A 19 -2.47 22.54 22.54
CA GLY A 19 -2.37 21.42 21.60
C GLY A 19 -1.87 20.14 22.28
N SER A 20 -1.83 19.04 21.54
CA SER A 20 -1.32 17.72 21.99
C SER A 20 -0.11 17.79 22.93
N ALA A 21 0.94 18.54 22.58
CA ALA A 21 2.16 18.68 23.39
C ALA A 21 1.90 19.29 24.78
N GLY A 22 1.09 20.33 24.86
CA GLY A 22 0.77 20.99 26.12
C GLY A 22 -0.11 20.11 26.99
N ILE A 23 -1.11 19.47 26.39
CA ILE A 23 -2.00 18.51 27.05
C ILE A 23 -1.23 17.25 27.52
N ALA A 24 -0.24 16.78 26.76
CA ALA A 24 0.64 15.67 27.12
C ALA A 24 1.51 15.99 28.33
N ALA A 25 2.22 17.12 28.27
CA ALA A 25 3.06 17.61 29.34
C ALA A 25 2.23 17.83 30.62
N LEU A 26 1.04 18.44 30.49
CA LEU A 26 0.11 18.65 31.60
C LEU A 26 -0.33 17.32 32.24
N TRP A 27 -0.73 16.32 31.46
CA TRP A 27 -1.15 15.00 31.96
C TRP A 27 -0.03 14.21 32.64
N ALA A 28 1.20 14.30 32.11
CA ALA A 28 2.37 13.70 32.72
C ALA A 28 2.74 14.40 34.05
N LEU A 29 2.71 15.74 34.07
CA LEU A 29 3.03 16.55 35.24
C LEU A 29 1.96 16.50 36.33
N ASN A 30 0.68 16.29 35.99
CA ASN A 30 -0.43 16.14 36.95
C ASN A 30 -0.29 14.91 37.88
N ARG A 31 0.68 14.01 37.62
CA ARG A 31 1.06 12.90 38.52
C ARG A 31 2.35 13.15 39.29
N THR A 32 2.90 14.35 39.22
CA THR A 32 4.12 14.77 39.91
C THR A 32 3.79 15.71 41.07
N HIS A 33 4.82 16.20 41.74
CA HIS A 33 4.73 17.19 42.82
C HIS A 33 4.92 18.64 42.31
N HIS A 34 4.88 18.85 41.00
CA HIS A 34 5.05 20.17 40.34
C HIS A 34 3.71 20.87 40.12
N ASP A 35 3.69 22.19 40.28
CA ASP A 35 2.50 23.01 39.98
C ASP A 35 2.49 23.40 38.51
N ALA A 36 1.82 22.61 37.67
CA ALA A 36 1.64 22.90 36.26
C ALA A 36 0.41 23.81 36.02
N TYR A 37 0.60 24.85 35.21
CA TYR A 37 -0.42 25.80 34.77
C TYR A 37 -0.40 25.88 33.24
N ILE A 38 -1.57 25.90 32.59
CA ILE A 38 -1.65 25.95 31.12
C ILE A 38 -2.32 27.24 30.63
N TYR A 39 -1.68 27.91 29.67
CA TYR A 39 -2.10 29.14 29.02
C TYR A 39 -2.51 28.84 27.58
N GLU A 40 -3.68 29.32 27.17
CA GLU A 40 -4.22 29.16 25.82
C GLU A 40 -4.73 30.51 25.28
N ALA A 41 -4.40 30.80 24.02
CA ALA A 41 -4.83 32.00 23.32
C ALA A 41 -6.31 31.90 22.88
N ALA A 42 -6.76 30.71 22.50
CA ALA A 42 -8.13 30.42 22.11
C ALA A 42 -9.10 30.39 23.31
N ASP A 43 -10.40 30.28 22.99
CA ASP A 43 -11.49 30.11 23.94
C ASP A 43 -11.86 28.64 24.23
N ARG A 44 -11.16 27.72 23.56
CA ARG A 44 -11.26 26.26 23.71
C ARG A 44 -9.86 25.65 23.79
N LEU A 45 -9.79 24.38 24.16
CA LEU A 45 -8.55 23.61 24.20
C LEU A 45 -8.34 22.77 22.95
N GLY A 46 -7.20 22.08 22.87
CA GLY A 46 -6.90 21.05 21.87
C GLY A 46 -6.17 21.55 20.62
N GLY A 47 -6.19 22.86 20.37
CA GLY A 47 -5.56 23.48 19.20
C GLY A 47 -6.08 22.89 17.89
N HIS A 48 -5.28 22.05 17.23
CA HIS A 48 -5.66 21.38 15.98
C HIS A 48 -6.70 20.25 16.17
N THR A 49 -6.78 19.64 17.38
CA THR A 49 -7.99 18.88 17.73
C THR A 49 -9.15 19.84 17.96
N ASN A 50 -10.27 19.61 17.26
CA ASN A 50 -11.44 20.47 17.30
C ASN A 50 -12.70 19.73 16.83
N THR A 51 -13.57 19.44 17.79
CA THR A 51 -14.81 18.71 17.60
C THR A 51 -15.99 19.67 17.66
N ALA A 52 -16.73 19.81 16.57
CA ALA A 52 -17.79 20.79 16.38
C ALA A 52 -19.18 20.15 16.44
N GLU A 53 -20.20 20.90 16.89
CA GLU A 53 -21.59 20.45 16.91
C GLU A 53 -22.29 20.70 15.57
N TRP A 54 -22.54 19.63 14.80
CA TRP A 54 -23.38 19.64 13.60
C TRP A 54 -24.86 19.48 13.95
N LYS A 55 -25.72 20.24 13.28
CA LYS A 55 -27.17 20.32 13.54
C LYS A 55 -27.95 20.00 12.27
N GLN A 56 -28.93 19.11 12.37
CA GLN A 56 -29.89 18.87 11.29
C GLN A 56 -31.30 18.79 11.87
N GLY A 57 -32.04 19.89 11.78
CA GLY A 57 -33.35 20.04 12.42
C GLY A 57 -33.24 19.95 13.95
N LYS A 58 -33.86 18.92 14.54
CA LYS A 58 -33.78 18.64 15.99
C LYS A 58 -32.56 17.79 16.38
N PHE A 59 -31.89 17.16 15.42
CA PHE A 59 -30.80 16.23 15.69
C PHE A 59 -29.45 16.94 15.75
N LYS A 60 -28.57 16.45 16.63
CA LYS A 60 -27.20 16.93 16.83
C LYS A 60 -26.21 15.77 16.76
N THR A 61 -25.04 16.01 16.19
CA THR A 61 -23.88 15.11 16.28
C THR A 61 -22.61 15.93 16.47
N LEU A 62 -21.59 15.31 17.01
CA LEU A 62 -20.23 15.85 17.02
C LEU A 62 -19.53 15.48 15.71
N VAL A 63 -18.64 16.36 15.23
CA VAL A 63 -17.88 16.22 13.98
C VAL A 63 -16.47 16.74 14.18
N ASP A 64 -15.46 15.95 13.86
CA ASP A 64 -14.07 16.37 13.99
C ASP A 64 -13.62 17.15 12.75
N THR A 65 -13.08 18.35 12.95
CA THR A 65 -12.89 19.34 11.86
C THR A 65 -11.46 19.68 11.54
N GLY A 66 -10.53 19.57 12.49
CA GLY A 66 -9.10 19.53 12.16
C GLY A 66 -8.61 18.11 11.94
N PHE A 67 -9.09 17.17 12.75
CA PHE A 67 -8.24 16.05 13.15
C PHE A 67 -9.04 14.79 13.52
N VAL A 68 -8.90 13.70 12.74
CA VAL A 68 -10.00 12.70 12.58
C VAL A 68 -9.62 11.21 12.74
N VAL A 69 -8.88 10.57 11.81
CA VAL A 69 -8.75 9.08 11.71
C VAL A 69 -7.32 8.52 11.82
N PHE A 70 -7.08 7.47 12.63
CA PHE A 70 -5.71 7.03 13.01
C PHE A 70 -5.31 5.58 12.76
N ASN A 71 -4.00 5.39 12.58
CA ASN A 71 -3.29 4.10 12.53
C ASN A 71 -2.52 3.86 13.84
N THR A 72 -2.90 2.81 14.57
CA THR A 72 -2.35 2.39 15.87
C THR A 72 -0.84 2.14 15.84
N GLU A 73 -0.33 1.52 14.78
CA GLU A 73 1.07 1.11 14.67
C GLU A 73 2.01 2.32 14.64
N THR A 74 1.53 3.40 14.03
CA THR A 74 2.31 4.64 13.87
C THR A 74 2.22 5.57 15.08
N TYR A 75 1.30 5.29 16.01
CA TYR A 75 0.95 6.12 17.16
C TYR A 75 1.00 5.31 18.48
N PRO A 76 2.15 4.71 18.84
CA PRO A 76 2.26 3.80 19.97
C PRO A 76 2.02 4.47 21.33
N ASN A 77 2.64 5.63 21.62
CA ASN A 77 2.46 6.33 22.89
C ASN A 77 1.02 6.75 23.06
N LEU A 78 0.45 7.28 21.98
CA LEU A 78 -0.91 7.76 21.95
C LEU A 78 -1.93 6.63 22.10
N THR A 79 -1.72 5.50 21.43
CA THR A 79 -2.55 4.30 21.59
C THR A 79 -2.47 3.76 23.03
N ASN A 80 -1.29 3.84 23.65
CA ASN A 80 -1.10 3.44 25.05
C ASN A 80 -1.73 4.44 26.05
N PHE A 81 -1.74 5.74 25.74
CA PHE A 81 -2.55 6.73 26.45
C PHE A 81 -4.04 6.42 26.34
N PHE A 82 -4.55 6.20 25.12
CA PHE A 82 -5.96 5.88 24.83
C PHE A 82 -6.46 4.73 25.71
N LYS A 83 -5.71 3.61 25.72
CA LYS A 83 -5.93 2.44 26.58
C LYS A 83 -5.92 2.82 28.07
N LYS A 84 -5.03 3.73 28.50
CA LYS A 84 -4.87 4.10 29.91
C LYS A 84 -5.93 5.06 30.46
N VAL A 85 -6.53 5.91 29.63
CA VAL A 85 -7.68 6.76 30.00
C VAL A 85 -9.04 6.16 29.63
N ASN A 86 -9.05 4.98 28.99
CA ASN A 86 -10.24 4.22 28.62
C ASN A 86 -11.21 4.98 27.68
N VAL A 87 -10.69 5.48 26.55
CA VAL A 87 -11.54 5.97 25.44
C VAL A 87 -11.79 4.83 24.45
N PRO A 88 -13.02 4.65 23.95
CA PRO A 88 -13.25 3.78 22.80
C PRO A 88 -12.55 4.34 21.56
N ILE A 89 -11.94 3.46 20.77
CA ILE A 89 -11.39 3.76 19.45
C ILE A 89 -12.17 2.94 18.42
N ALA A 90 -12.51 3.53 17.28
CA ALA A 90 -13.35 2.90 16.26
C ALA A 90 -12.55 2.63 14.97
N PRO A 91 -12.60 1.42 14.39
CA PRO A 91 -12.01 1.17 13.08
C PRO A 91 -12.77 1.96 12.01
N THR A 92 -12.06 2.45 11.00
CA THR A 92 -12.64 3.29 9.95
C THR A 92 -11.84 3.16 8.64
N ASP A 93 -12.51 3.38 7.51
CA ASP A 93 -11.91 3.30 6.19
C ASP A 93 -11.27 4.64 5.81
N VAL A 94 -9.94 4.67 5.72
CA VAL A 94 -9.13 5.85 5.36
C VAL A 94 -8.85 5.85 3.84
N SER A 95 -9.89 5.66 3.03
CA SER A 95 -9.77 5.62 1.57
C SER A 95 -9.52 6.99 0.94
N LEU A 96 -8.67 7.04 -0.08
CA LEU A 96 -8.38 8.23 -0.89
C LEU A 96 -9.14 8.22 -2.23
N ALA A 97 -9.50 9.41 -2.71
CA ALA A 97 -9.95 9.70 -4.06
C ALA A 97 -9.24 10.95 -4.59
N VAL A 98 -9.07 11.02 -5.91
CA VAL A 98 -8.53 12.18 -6.61
C VAL A 98 -9.48 12.59 -7.73
N SER A 99 -9.87 13.87 -7.76
CA SER A 99 -10.61 14.49 -8.87
C SER A 99 -9.85 15.70 -9.38
N ARG A 100 -9.51 15.69 -10.67
CA ARG A 100 -8.66 16.70 -11.31
C ARG A 100 -9.41 17.49 -12.37
N ASP A 101 -9.17 18.80 -12.40
CA ASP A 101 -9.71 19.76 -13.38
C ASP A 101 -11.22 19.66 -13.53
N TYR A 102 -11.93 19.67 -12.39
CA TYR A 102 -13.38 19.49 -12.29
C TYR A 102 -13.86 18.16 -12.89
N GLY A 103 -13.18 17.06 -12.55
CA GLY A 103 -13.57 15.70 -12.96
C GLY A 103 -13.26 15.34 -14.41
N VAL A 104 -12.28 16.00 -15.03
CA VAL A 104 -11.69 15.53 -16.31
C VAL A 104 -11.00 14.18 -16.09
N PHE A 105 -10.30 14.03 -14.97
CA PHE A 105 -9.70 12.76 -14.53
C PHE A 105 -10.13 12.47 -13.09
N GLU A 106 -10.68 11.27 -12.84
CA GLU A 106 -11.12 10.83 -11.51
C GLU A 106 -10.77 9.35 -11.29
N TRP A 107 -10.24 9.05 -10.10
CA TRP A 107 -9.98 7.68 -9.61
C TRP A 107 -10.03 7.63 -8.07
N ALA A 108 -10.25 6.44 -7.51
CA ALA A 108 -10.27 6.22 -6.06
C ALA A 108 -9.73 4.83 -5.67
N ALA A 109 -9.15 4.73 -4.48
CA ALA A 109 -8.44 3.54 -4.00
C ALA A 109 -9.34 2.45 -3.37
N THR A 110 -10.66 2.60 -3.36
CA THR A 110 -11.60 1.72 -2.61
C THR A 110 -11.85 0.36 -3.27
N SER A 111 -11.74 0.24 -4.59
CA SER A 111 -12.00 -1.00 -5.34
C SER A 111 -11.53 -0.88 -6.80
N PHE A 112 -11.44 -2.00 -7.52
CA PHE A 112 -11.14 -1.98 -8.97
C PHE A 112 -12.11 -1.10 -9.78
N ASN A 113 -13.41 -1.12 -9.44
CA ASN A 113 -14.43 -0.26 -10.06
C ASN A 113 -14.29 1.22 -9.73
N ALA A 114 -13.63 1.55 -8.62
CA ALA A 114 -13.35 2.93 -8.19
C ALA A 114 -12.02 3.45 -8.73
N VAL A 115 -11.02 2.58 -8.90
CA VAL A 115 -9.80 2.90 -9.66
C VAL A 115 -10.20 3.26 -11.10
N PHE A 116 -11.05 2.45 -11.72
CA PHE A 116 -11.62 2.73 -13.05
C PHE A 116 -12.99 3.41 -12.97
N SER A 117 -13.18 4.38 -12.05
CA SER A 117 -14.43 5.14 -11.90
C SER A 117 -14.87 5.87 -13.18
N GLN A 118 -13.91 6.13 -14.08
CA GLN A 118 -14.09 6.49 -15.46
C GLN A 118 -13.72 5.29 -16.35
N ARG A 119 -14.70 4.56 -16.91
CA ARG A 119 -14.44 3.26 -17.59
C ARG A 119 -13.49 3.34 -18.78
N TRP A 120 -13.41 4.48 -19.48
CA TRP A 120 -12.45 4.68 -20.58
C TRP A 120 -10.98 4.62 -20.14
N ASN A 121 -10.69 4.84 -18.85
CA ASN A 121 -9.32 4.74 -18.32
C ASN A 121 -8.78 3.30 -18.35
N LEU A 122 -9.63 2.26 -18.50
CA LEU A 122 -9.19 0.88 -18.78
C LEU A 122 -8.36 0.77 -20.08
N LEU A 123 -8.62 1.65 -21.06
CA LEU A 123 -7.90 1.70 -22.34
C LEU A 123 -6.76 2.74 -22.33
N SER A 124 -6.54 3.44 -21.21
CA SER A 124 -5.57 4.52 -21.10
C SER A 124 -4.22 4.01 -20.64
N ILE A 125 -3.21 4.05 -21.52
CA ILE A 125 -1.83 3.70 -21.17
C ILE A 125 -1.27 4.59 -20.05
N ARG A 126 -1.75 5.83 -19.92
CA ARG A 126 -1.44 6.74 -18.79
C ARG A 126 -1.95 6.18 -17.46
N MET A 127 -3.12 5.54 -17.45
CA MET A 127 -3.70 4.92 -16.25
C MET A 127 -2.92 3.67 -15.83
N TRP A 128 -2.56 2.80 -16.78
CA TRP A 128 -1.74 1.63 -16.47
C TRP A 128 -0.30 1.99 -16.05
N ARG A 129 0.28 3.06 -16.62
CA ARG A 129 1.56 3.64 -16.17
C ARG A 129 1.45 4.14 -14.72
N LEU A 130 0.34 4.81 -14.36
CA LEU A 130 0.05 5.26 -12.99
C LEU A 130 -0.07 4.08 -12.01
N VAL A 131 -0.90 3.08 -12.30
CA VAL A 131 -1.08 1.90 -11.44
C VAL A 131 0.24 1.14 -11.24
N PHE A 132 1.04 0.99 -12.30
CA PHE A 132 2.38 0.39 -12.20
C PHE A 132 3.33 1.22 -11.32
N ASP A 133 3.38 2.54 -11.50
CA ASP A 133 4.21 3.42 -10.67
C ASP A 133 3.77 3.40 -9.18
N ILE A 134 2.47 3.26 -8.89
CA ILE A 134 1.95 3.08 -7.52
C ILE A 134 2.45 1.78 -6.90
N ILE A 135 2.33 0.64 -7.61
CA ILE A 135 2.80 -0.65 -7.10
C ILE A 135 4.32 -0.62 -6.91
N ARG A 136 5.06 -0.06 -7.88
CA ARG A 136 6.52 0.14 -7.80
C ARG A 136 6.91 1.04 -6.62
N PHE A 137 6.23 2.15 -6.40
CA PHE A 137 6.55 3.07 -5.29
C PHE A 137 6.38 2.37 -3.93
N ASN A 138 5.24 1.73 -3.69
CA ASN A 138 5.01 1.03 -2.42
C ASN A 138 6.01 -0.12 -2.16
N GLN A 139 6.52 -0.76 -3.21
CA GLN A 139 7.53 -1.83 -3.12
C GLN A 139 8.96 -1.31 -2.85
N PHE A 140 9.36 -0.20 -3.50
CA PHE A 140 10.75 0.29 -3.49
C PHE A 140 10.99 1.52 -2.58
N ALA A 141 9.95 2.22 -2.12
CA ALA A 141 10.11 3.33 -1.17
C ALA A 141 10.54 2.85 0.23
N ILE A 142 10.17 1.63 0.61
CA ILE A 142 10.56 0.99 1.88
C ILE A 142 12.08 0.85 2.00
N ASP A 143 12.80 0.75 0.88
CA ASP A 143 14.26 0.61 0.90
C ASP A 143 14.99 1.92 1.25
N LEU A 144 14.34 3.09 1.12
CA LEU A 144 14.90 4.36 1.58
C LEU A 144 15.12 4.36 3.09
N LEU A 145 14.18 3.77 3.84
CA LEU A 145 14.26 3.64 5.30
C LEU A 145 15.52 2.87 5.70
N LYS A 146 15.79 1.75 5.02
CA LYS A 146 16.95 0.87 5.26
C LYS A 146 18.30 1.53 4.93
N GLN A 147 18.32 2.59 4.12
CA GLN A 147 19.55 3.27 3.71
C GLN A 147 20.00 4.36 4.69
N GLU A 148 19.15 4.83 5.61
CA GLU A 148 19.60 5.74 6.67
C GLU A 148 20.47 5.00 7.72
N ASP A 149 20.16 3.74 8.02
CA ASP A 149 20.90 2.92 9.00
C ASP A 149 22.34 2.59 8.56
N GLU A 150 22.60 2.42 7.26
CA GLU A 150 23.95 2.15 6.74
C GLU A 150 24.86 3.40 6.67
N ILE A 151 24.28 4.61 6.75
CA ILE A 151 25.01 5.88 6.55
C ILE A 151 25.06 6.71 7.85
N TYR A 152 25.40 6.07 8.98
CA TYR A 152 25.77 6.77 10.21
C TYR A 152 27.20 7.39 10.13
N SER A 153 27.45 8.13 9.05
CA SER A 153 28.71 8.84 8.77
C SER A 153 28.46 10.35 8.76
N PRO A 154 29.11 11.18 9.61
CA PRO A 154 28.75 12.60 9.82
C PRO A 154 28.97 13.57 8.64
N SER A 155 29.25 13.09 7.43
CA SER A 155 29.72 13.88 6.28
C SER A 155 28.90 13.72 5.00
N THR A 156 27.74 13.06 5.05
CA THR A 156 26.86 12.91 3.88
C THR A 156 25.73 13.95 3.90
N GLU A 157 25.42 14.52 2.74
CA GLU A 157 24.51 15.67 2.62
C GLU A 157 23.03 15.30 2.90
N ALA A 158 22.19 16.33 3.07
CA ALA A 158 20.80 16.19 3.51
C ALA A 158 19.99 15.17 2.68
N GLY A 159 19.22 14.32 3.39
CA GLY A 159 18.49 13.18 2.82
C GLY A 159 17.61 13.53 1.61
N GLU A 160 17.52 12.59 0.68
CA GLU A 160 16.93 12.82 -0.65
C GLU A 160 15.48 13.30 -0.57
N THR A 161 15.23 14.50 -1.11
CA THR A 161 13.87 15.04 -1.26
C THR A 161 13.00 14.11 -2.11
N ILE A 162 11.68 14.13 -1.86
CA ILE A 162 10.72 13.38 -2.69
C ILE A 162 10.91 13.69 -4.19
N ARG A 163 11.17 14.95 -4.56
CA ARG A 163 11.52 15.33 -5.93
C ARG A 163 12.74 14.56 -6.46
N GLY A 164 13.85 14.56 -5.72
CA GLY A 164 15.08 13.86 -6.09
C GLY A 164 14.84 12.37 -6.31
N TYR A 165 14.16 11.71 -5.36
CA TYR A 165 13.83 10.29 -5.45
C TYR A 165 12.95 9.96 -6.67
N LEU A 166 11.95 10.78 -6.97
CA LEU A 166 11.09 10.57 -8.13
C LEU A 166 11.85 10.71 -9.45
N ASP A 167 12.67 11.76 -9.56
CA ASP A 167 13.41 12.10 -10.77
C ASP A 167 14.54 11.06 -11.01
N ARG A 168 15.23 10.61 -9.94
CA ARG A 168 16.17 9.47 -9.94
C ARG A 168 15.50 8.15 -10.30
N GLY A 169 14.33 7.87 -9.73
CA GLY A 169 13.55 6.66 -9.98
C GLY A 169 12.87 6.62 -11.34
N ARG A 170 12.79 7.76 -12.05
CA ARG A 170 12.07 7.96 -13.33
C ARG A 170 10.61 7.54 -13.27
N TYR A 171 9.95 7.90 -12.16
CA TYR A 171 8.50 7.82 -12.02
C TYR A 171 7.81 8.82 -12.98
N SER A 172 6.58 8.54 -13.40
CA SER A 172 5.87 9.40 -14.36
C SER A 172 5.34 10.70 -13.73
N ASP A 173 5.21 11.75 -14.55
CA ASP A 173 4.51 12.98 -14.17
C ASP A 173 3.06 12.73 -13.72
N THR A 174 2.44 11.65 -14.21
CA THR A 174 1.11 11.21 -13.79
C THR A 174 1.15 10.66 -12.37
N PHE A 175 2.10 9.77 -12.04
CA PHE A 175 2.28 9.33 -10.65
C PHE A 175 2.53 10.51 -9.69
N ARG A 176 3.39 11.44 -10.09
CA ARG A 176 3.74 12.64 -9.33
C ARG A 176 2.54 13.56 -9.07
N ASN A 177 1.76 13.89 -10.10
CA ASN A 177 0.67 14.88 -10.02
C ASN A 177 -0.70 14.29 -9.66
N ASP A 178 -0.97 13.03 -10.01
CA ASP A 178 -2.30 12.41 -9.91
C ASP A 178 -2.41 11.35 -8.79
N TYR A 179 -1.28 11.00 -8.14
CA TYR A 179 -1.23 10.19 -6.92
C TYR A 179 -0.45 10.88 -5.80
N LEU A 180 0.85 11.15 -5.98
CA LEU A 180 1.71 11.51 -4.84
C LEU A 180 1.40 12.90 -4.27
N ILE A 181 1.26 13.94 -5.10
CA ILE A 181 0.83 15.27 -4.64
C ILE A 181 -0.53 15.21 -3.93
N PRO A 182 -1.59 14.60 -4.52
CA PRO A 182 -2.87 14.38 -3.83
C PRO A 182 -2.76 13.67 -2.48
N MET A 183 -1.90 12.66 -2.39
CA MET A 183 -1.71 11.84 -1.21
C MET A 183 -0.96 12.60 -0.10
N ILE A 184 0.09 13.35 -0.43
CA ILE A 184 0.81 14.24 0.49
C ILE A 184 -0.13 15.35 1.00
N ALA A 185 -0.90 15.97 0.11
CA ALA A 185 -1.92 16.94 0.48
C ALA A 185 -3.02 16.34 1.36
N SER A 186 -3.32 15.04 1.25
CA SER A 186 -4.30 14.37 2.10
C SER A 186 -3.84 14.14 3.56
N ILE A 187 -2.52 14.20 3.81
CA ILE A 187 -1.93 14.03 5.16
C ILE A 187 -1.63 15.37 5.83
N TRP A 188 -0.91 16.28 5.18
CA TRP A 188 -0.48 17.56 5.80
C TRP A 188 -1.19 18.80 5.24
N CYS A 189 -2.18 18.65 4.35
CA CYS A 189 -2.86 19.75 3.65
C CYS A 189 -1.95 20.63 2.76
N THR A 190 -0.68 20.26 2.61
CA THR A 190 0.35 20.95 1.81
C THR A 190 0.15 20.73 0.32
N GLY A 191 0.10 21.81 -0.46
CA GLY A 191 0.06 21.75 -1.92
C GLY A 191 1.44 21.90 -2.59
N PRO A 192 1.48 21.98 -3.93
CA PRO A 192 2.73 22.11 -4.69
C PRO A 192 3.44 23.46 -4.51
N GLU A 193 2.71 24.53 -4.21
CA GLU A 193 3.27 25.87 -3.97
C GLU A 193 3.84 25.99 -2.53
N GLU A 194 3.38 25.12 -1.63
CA GLU A 194 3.74 25.05 -0.21
C GLU A 194 4.85 24.01 0.12
N GLY A 195 5.52 23.45 -0.90
CA GLY A 195 6.70 22.61 -0.71
C GLY A 195 6.46 21.09 -0.65
N ALA A 196 5.28 20.58 -1.03
CA ALA A 196 4.92 19.15 -0.93
C ALA A 196 5.90 18.13 -1.56
N LEU A 197 6.79 18.54 -2.48
CA LEU A 197 7.81 17.67 -3.09
C LEU A 197 9.24 17.87 -2.52
N GLU A 198 9.39 18.78 -1.56
CA GLU A 198 10.67 19.16 -0.94
C GLU A 198 10.81 18.56 0.47
N LEU A 199 9.72 17.94 0.95
CA LEU A 199 9.70 16.97 2.05
C LEU A 199 10.75 15.86 1.83
N PRO A 200 11.43 15.39 2.90
CA PRO A 200 12.08 14.08 2.90
C PRO A 200 11.05 12.96 2.75
N ALA A 201 11.37 11.91 2.02
CA ALA A 201 10.43 10.82 1.73
C ALA A 201 9.98 10.01 2.97
N VAL A 202 10.85 9.92 3.99
CA VAL A 202 10.66 9.14 5.22
C VAL A 202 9.46 9.63 6.07
N THR A 203 9.23 10.94 6.08
CA THR A 203 8.23 11.63 6.92
C THR A 203 6.78 11.16 6.68
N PHE A 204 6.48 10.59 5.52
CA PHE A 204 5.12 10.41 4.98
C PHE A 204 4.21 9.36 5.69
N VAL A 205 4.73 8.53 6.58
CA VAL A 205 4.13 7.20 6.83
C VAL A 205 3.22 7.10 8.10
N ARG A 206 2.80 8.20 8.80
CA ARG A 206 2.41 8.13 10.25
C ARG A 206 1.32 9.13 10.82
N PHE A 207 0.02 8.77 11.04
CA PHE A 207 -1.10 9.67 11.53
C PHE A 207 -2.14 8.88 12.43
N ILE A 208 -2.83 9.23 13.57
CA ILE A 208 -3.58 10.39 14.24
C ILE A 208 -3.92 10.09 15.79
N SER A 209 -4.64 10.98 16.54
CA SER A 209 -4.74 11.22 18.04
C SER A 209 -6.13 11.05 18.80
N TYR A 210 -6.33 11.65 20.01
CA TYR A 210 -7.40 11.36 21.02
C TYR A 210 -8.15 12.48 21.82
N VAL A 211 -7.83 13.79 21.72
CA VAL A 211 -7.78 14.76 22.87
C VAL A 211 -8.78 14.70 24.07
N ASP A 212 -10.11 14.58 23.90
CA ASP A 212 -11.10 14.91 24.95
C ASP A 212 -10.87 14.27 26.34
N ALA A 213 -10.45 13.01 26.39
CA ALA A 213 -10.40 12.25 27.64
C ALA A 213 -9.34 12.73 28.65
N VAL A 214 -8.38 13.57 28.24
CA VAL A 214 -7.39 14.13 29.17
C VAL A 214 -8.05 15.10 30.16
N MET A 215 -9.05 15.85 29.69
CA MET A 215 -9.60 16.99 30.42
C MET A 215 -10.50 16.61 31.59
N LYS A 216 -10.90 15.34 31.70
CA LYS A 216 -11.83 14.84 32.74
C LYS A 216 -11.23 14.80 34.16
N GLY A 217 -9.93 15.04 34.32
CA GLY A 217 -9.21 14.88 35.60
C GLY A 217 -8.32 16.05 36.02
N PHE A 218 -8.64 17.29 35.61
CA PHE A 218 -7.80 18.46 35.88
C PHE A 218 -8.56 19.60 36.60
N PRO A 219 -7.97 20.26 37.62
CA PRO A 219 -8.66 21.31 38.38
C PRO A 219 -8.73 22.64 37.61
N SER A 220 -9.90 23.27 37.63
CA SER A 220 -10.23 24.42 36.76
C SER A 220 -9.47 25.72 37.08
N ASN A 221 -8.78 25.80 38.21
CA ASN A 221 -8.03 26.98 38.66
C ASN A 221 -6.62 27.11 38.04
N HIS A 222 -6.14 26.08 37.34
CA HIS A 222 -4.81 26.07 36.68
C HIS A 222 -4.91 26.23 35.15
N LEU A 223 -6.06 26.68 34.65
CA LEU A 223 -6.45 26.71 33.24
C LEU A 223 -6.78 28.13 32.76
N PHE A 224 -5.91 28.73 31.95
CA PHE A 224 -6.04 30.12 31.47
C PHE A 224 -6.38 30.18 29.98
N LEU A 225 -7.66 30.06 29.65
CA LEU A 225 -8.21 30.35 28.30
C LEU A 225 -8.17 31.85 27.99
N LYS A 226 -8.25 32.23 26.70
CA LYS A 226 -8.24 33.62 26.21
C LYS A 226 -7.08 34.47 26.78
N THR A 227 -5.96 33.82 27.08
CA THR A 227 -4.79 34.43 27.74
C THR A 227 -3.55 34.19 26.89
N PRO A 228 -3.44 34.82 25.70
CA PRO A 228 -2.27 34.68 24.83
C PRO A 228 -1.01 35.23 25.51
N VAL A 229 0.06 34.44 25.44
CA VAL A 229 1.40 34.80 25.91
C VAL A 229 2.13 35.54 24.79
N THR A 230 2.76 36.67 25.13
CA THR A 230 3.37 37.58 24.15
C THR A 230 4.89 37.57 24.20
N ARG A 231 5.49 37.37 25.38
CA ARG A 231 6.95 37.40 25.59
C ARG A 231 7.35 36.59 26.82
N LEU A 232 8.53 35.98 26.78
CA LEU A 232 9.27 35.57 27.98
C LEU A 232 10.44 36.53 28.27
N THR A 233 10.76 36.70 29.55
CA THR A 233 12.02 37.33 30.02
C THR A 233 12.54 36.56 31.21
N HIS A 234 13.85 36.59 31.47
CA HIS A 234 14.43 36.11 32.72
C HIS A 234 14.49 37.25 33.75
N ASP A 235 14.19 36.94 35.01
CA ASP A 235 14.50 37.79 36.16
C ASP A 235 15.95 37.54 36.61
N GLU A 236 16.51 38.44 37.41
CA GLU A 236 17.91 38.35 37.90
C GLU A 236 18.18 37.08 38.73
N ASP A 237 17.15 36.50 39.36
CA ASP A 237 17.19 35.20 40.05
C ASP A 237 17.34 33.98 39.11
N GLY A 238 17.38 34.18 37.79
CA GLY A 238 17.35 33.11 36.78
C GLY A 238 15.97 32.48 36.54
N ARG A 239 14.92 32.95 37.23
CA ARG A 239 13.53 32.51 37.04
C ARG A 239 12.90 33.18 35.82
N ILE A 240 11.89 32.54 35.22
CA ILE A 240 11.28 32.98 33.96
C ILE A 240 9.99 33.75 34.26
N ARG A 241 9.92 34.99 33.78
CA ARG A 241 8.74 35.84 33.80
C ARG A 241 8.00 35.74 32.46
N LEU A 242 6.77 35.28 32.54
CA LEU A 242 5.85 35.09 31.42
C LEU A 242 4.91 36.29 31.32
N HIS A 243 4.89 36.95 30.16
CA HIS A 243 4.07 38.13 29.90
C HIS A 243 2.86 37.77 29.03
N THR A 244 1.67 38.20 29.45
CA THR A 244 0.40 37.98 28.73
C THR A 244 -0.06 39.25 28.03
N ALA A 245 -0.84 39.12 26.95
CA ALA A 245 -1.41 40.28 26.24
C ALA A 245 -2.31 41.16 27.13
N ASN A 246 -2.86 40.58 28.21
CA ASN A 246 -3.72 41.26 29.18
C ASN A 246 -2.92 42.11 30.19
N GLY A 247 -1.62 42.34 29.97
CA GLY A 247 -0.74 43.14 30.84
C GLY A 247 -0.30 42.44 32.13
N LYS A 248 -0.81 41.23 32.42
CA LYS A 248 -0.40 40.43 33.59
C LYS A 248 0.91 39.70 33.28
N SER A 249 1.83 39.75 34.23
CA SER A 249 3.08 38.97 34.24
C SER A 249 3.08 37.99 35.40
N ASP A 250 3.45 36.73 35.15
CA ASP A 250 3.57 35.68 36.17
C ASP A 250 4.99 35.07 36.13
N VAL A 251 5.58 34.79 37.29
CA VAL A 251 6.92 34.16 37.39
C VAL A 251 6.80 32.63 37.55
N TYR A 252 7.73 31.90 36.94
CA TYR A 252 7.80 30.44 36.86
C TYR A 252 9.25 29.93 36.94
N ASP A 253 9.43 28.71 37.43
CA ASP A 253 10.75 28.05 37.52
C ASP A 253 11.07 27.23 36.25
N HIS A 254 10.06 27.03 35.39
CA HIS A 254 10.17 26.32 34.11
C HIS A 254 9.05 26.74 33.17
N VAL A 255 9.32 26.87 31.87
CA VAL A 255 8.29 27.12 30.85
C VAL A 255 8.39 26.12 29.70
N ILE A 256 7.28 25.46 29.38
CA ILE A 256 7.12 24.58 28.22
C ILE A 256 6.36 25.36 27.14
N LEU A 257 7.03 25.65 26.03
CA LEU A 257 6.42 26.22 24.84
C LEU A 257 5.89 25.08 23.97
N ALA A 258 4.57 24.89 24.01
CA ALA A 258 3.81 23.86 23.30
C ALA A 258 3.00 24.43 22.11
N THR A 259 3.48 25.54 21.55
CA THR A 259 2.93 26.26 20.38
C THR A 259 3.55 25.77 19.07
N HIS A 260 3.20 26.40 17.94
CA HIS A 260 3.96 26.24 16.70
C HIS A 260 5.37 26.83 16.82
N GLY A 261 6.33 26.36 16.02
CA GLY A 261 7.74 26.80 16.10
C GLY A 261 7.92 28.30 15.83
N ASP A 262 7.21 28.84 14.84
CA ASP A 262 7.20 30.28 14.53
C ASP A 262 6.58 31.12 15.66
N GLN A 263 5.61 30.57 16.39
CA GLN A 263 5.01 31.21 17.56
C GLN A 263 5.94 31.15 18.78
N ALA A 264 6.60 30.01 19.01
CA ALA A 264 7.60 29.85 20.06
C ALA A 264 8.78 30.80 19.84
N TYR A 265 9.26 30.92 18.60
CA TYR A 265 10.27 31.89 18.21
C TYR A 265 9.83 33.33 18.53
N ARG A 266 8.63 33.77 18.10
CA ARG A 266 8.14 35.14 18.40
C ARG A 266 8.05 35.44 19.90
N ILE A 267 7.70 34.46 20.73
CA ILE A 267 7.60 34.59 22.20
C ILE A 267 8.98 34.72 22.85
N VAL A 268 10.00 34.08 22.29
CA VAL A 268 11.37 34.02 22.86
C VAL A 268 12.31 35.06 22.28
N ALA A 269 12.20 35.40 20.99
CA ALA A 269 13.11 36.28 20.24
C ALA A 269 13.52 37.59 20.95
N PRO A 270 12.64 38.31 21.67
CA PRO A 270 13.03 39.47 22.49
C PRO A 270 13.95 39.16 23.68
N SER A 271 14.43 37.92 23.82
CA SER A 271 15.33 37.43 24.86
C SER A 271 16.10 36.18 24.42
N ALA A 272 16.19 35.90 23.11
CA ALA A 272 16.84 34.69 22.57
C ALA A 272 18.37 34.77 22.67
N THR A 273 19.02 33.62 22.80
CA THR A 273 20.45 33.48 22.49
C THR A 273 20.67 33.35 20.97
N GLU A 274 21.90 33.57 20.49
CA GLU A 274 22.24 33.40 19.06
C GLU A 274 21.99 31.96 18.56
N GLU A 275 22.17 30.95 19.43
CA GLU A 275 21.82 29.55 19.11
C GLU A 275 20.30 29.35 19.02
N GLU A 276 19.51 29.92 19.93
CA GLU A 276 18.05 29.85 19.85
C GLU A 276 17.52 30.60 18.63
N ASP A 277 18.09 31.75 18.27
CA ASP A 277 17.70 32.53 17.10
C ASP A 277 17.97 31.75 15.79
N SER A 278 19.19 31.24 15.64
CA SER A 278 19.60 30.46 14.44
C SER A 278 18.85 29.13 14.27
N ILE A 279 18.39 28.51 15.36
CA ILE A 279 17.61 27.26 15.32
C ILE A 279 16.11 27.53 15.15
N LEU A 280 15.53 28.48 15.92
CA LEU A 280 14.09 28.68 15.97
C LEU A 280 13.55 29.46 14.76
N SER A 281 14.34 30.35 14.17
CA SER A 281 13.96 31.11 12.95
C SER A 281 13.74 30.23 11.70
N ALA A 282 14.28 29.00 11.70
CA ALA A 282 14.05 28.02 10.63
C ALA A 282 12.62 27.46 10.59
N PHE A 283 11.90 27.47 11.73
CA PHE A 283 10.57 26.87 11.80
C PHE A 283 9.49 27.84 11.32
N ARG A 284 8.79 27.43 10.26
CA ARG A 284 7.72 28.21 9.61
C ARG A 284 6.41 27.45 9.67
N SER A 285 5.29 28.17 9.65
CA SER A 285 3.95 27.60 9.57
C SER A 285 3.16 28.22 8.41
N CYS A 286 2.35 27.41 7.73
CA CYS A 286 1.34 27.83 6.75
C CYS A 286 -0.07 27.75 7.35
N GLU A 287 -1.02 28.51 6.83
CA GLU A 287 -2.41 28.53 7.31
C GLU A 287 -3.36 27.83 6.34
N HIS A 288 -4.26 27.02 6.91
CA HIS A 288 -5.22 26.19 6.21
C HIS A 288 -6.63 26.51 6.70
N ARG A 289 -7.53 26.79 5.76
CA ARG A 289 -8.91 27.20 6.03
C ARG A 289 -9.84 26.00 5.91
N CYS A 290 -10.39 25.57 7.04
CA CYS A 290 -11.33 24.47 7.17
C CYS A 290 -12.78 25.00 7.16
N VAL A 291 -13.67 24.33 6.42
CA VAL A 291 -15.11 24.64 6.35
C VAL A 291 -15.94 23.36 6.56
N LEU A 292 -16.80 23.36 7.57
CA LEU A 292 -17.75 22.28 7.88
C LEU A 292 -19.10 22.57 7.21
N HIS A 293 -19.54 21.71 6.30
CA HIS A 293 -20.72 21.96 5.46
C HIS A 293 -21.39 20.70 4.89
N SER A 294 -22.51 20.88 4.18
CA SER A 294 -23.22 19.81 3.43
C SER A 294 -23.22 19.98 1.90
N ASP A 295 -22.52 21.00 1.36
CA ASP A 295 -22.41 21.22 -0.09
C ASP A 295 -21.62 20.11 -0.82
N VAL A 296 -22.35 19.17 -1.43
CA VAL A 296 -21.82 18.08 -2.26
C VAL A 296 -21.13 18.54 -3.55
N SER A 297 -21.13 19.84 -3.90
CA SER A 297 -20.32 20.34 -5.02
C SER A 297 -18.81 20.40 -4.74
N GLN A 298 -18.41 20.16 -3.48
CA GLN A 298 -17.02 19.97 -3.06
C GLN A 298 -16.58 18.48 -3.11
N MET A 299 -17.35 17.60 -3.74
CA MET A 299 -17.02 16.17 -3.91
C MET A 299 -16.70 15.85 -5.39
N PRO A 300 -16.04 14.70 -5.68
CA PRO A 300 -15.86 14.22 -7.06
C PRO A 300 -17.18 14.10 -7.83
N LYS A 301 -17.15 14.31 -9.15
CA LYS A 301 -18.35 14.24 -10.00
C LYS A 301 -18.89 12.81 -10.08
N SER A 302 -18.01 11.82 -10.22
CA SER A 302 -18.36 10.41 -10.16
C SER A 302 -18.61 9.98 -8.72
N LYS A 303 -19.85 9.59 -8.40
CA LYS A 303 -20.19 8.99 -7.09
C LYS A 303 -19.43 7.69 -6.81
N ASN A 304 -18.90 7.03 -7.83
CA ASN A 304 -18.05 5.85 -7.69
C ASN A 304 -16.64 6.18 -7.18
N ALA A 305 -16.23 7.46 -7.27
CA ALA A 305 -14.98 7.99 -6.74
C ALA A 305 -15.17 8.70 -5.38
N TRP A 306 -16.31 8.53 -4.69
CA TRP A 306 -16.52 9.11 -3.36
C TRP A 306 -15.85 8.24 -2.29
N SER A 307 -14.64 8.62 -1.90
CA SER A 307 -13.89 8.01 -0.80
C SER A 307 -14.09 8.77 0.51
N SER A 308 -13.40 8.34 1.56
CA SER A 308 -13.38 9.01 2.86
C SER A 308 -12.58 10.32 2.82
N LEU A 309 -11.47 10.36 2.08
CA LEU A 309 -10.67 11.55 1.75
C LEU A 309 -10.78 11.82 0.25
N ASN A 310 -11.09 13.05 -0.16
CA ASN A 310 -11.30 13.41 -1.56
C ASN A 310 -10.43 14.62 -1.91
N CYS A 311 -9.30 14.39 -2.57
CA CYS A 311 -8.44 15.47 -3.07
C CYS A 311 -8.98 16.02 -4.39
N ILE A 312 -9.29 17.32 -4.42
CA ILE A 312 -9.69 18.04 -5.63
C ILE A 312 -8.56 18.97 -6.06
N SER A 313 -8.06 18.80 -7.29
CA SER A 313 -6.92 19.56 -7.82
C SER A 313 -7.24 20.28 -9.13
N VAL A 314 -6.57 21.41 -9.37
CA VAL A 314 -6.65 22.17 -10.62
C VAL A 314 -5.25 22.45 -11.16
N SER A 315 -5.08 22.22 -12.46
CA SER A 315 -3.83 22.36 -13.22
C SER A 315 -3.47 23.82 -13.52
N SER A 316 -2.21 24.06 -13.88
CA SER A 316 -1.81 25.32 -14.52
C SER A 316 -2.46 25.46 -15.91
N PRO A 317 -3.14 26.58 -16.24
CA PRO A 317 -3.90 26.75 -17.49
C PRO A 317 -3.09 26.66 -18.79
N TRP A 318 -1.75 26.79 -18.71
CA TRP A 318 -0.86 26.84 -19.87
C TRP A 318 -0.19 25.50 -20.21
N THR A 319 -0.07 24.59 -19.25
CA THR A 319 0.65 23.32 -19.46
C THR A 319 -0.19 22.07 -19.20
N TYR A 320 -1.26 22.15 -18.41
CA TYR A 320 -2.10 21.01 -18.00
C TYR A 320 -1.36 19.83 -17.32
N THR A 321 -0.04 19.89 -17.14
CA THR A 321 0.78 18.84 -16.52
C THR A 321 0.85 18.98 -15.00
N ASN A 322 1.19 20.18 -14.52
CA ASN A 322 1.42 20.44 -13.09
C ASN A 322 0.13 20.86 -12.39
N VAL A 323 -0.14 20.25 -11.24
CA VAL A 323 -1.14 20.76 -10.28
C VAL A 323 -0.68 22.13 -9.77
N LYS A 324 -1.60 23.09 -9.69
CA LYS A 324 -1.36 24.41 -9.09
C LYS A 324 -1.94 24.53 -7.69
N ARG A 325 -3.24 24.23 -7.54
CA ARG A 325 -3.95 24.31 -6.26
C ARG A 325 -4.63 22.99 -5.92
N VAL A 326 -4.69 22.70 -4.62
CA VAL A 326 -5.35 21.53 -4.04
C VAL A 326 -6.35 21.97 -2.97
N SER A 327 -7.46 21.23 -2.88
CA SER A 327 -8.45 21.27 -1.81
C SER A 327 -8.70 19.83 -1.35
N LEU A 328 -9.00 19.62 -0.08
CA LEU A 328 -9.22 18.30 0.49
C LEU A 328 -10.59 18.24 1.16
N THR A 329 -11.47 17.34 0.70
CA THR A 329 -12.81 17.15 1.25
C THR A 329 -12.91 15.82 1.97
N TYR A 330 -13.03 15.89 3.30
CA TYR A 330 -13.32 14.76 4.16
C TYR A 330 -14.82 14.43 4.16
N ASN A 331 -15.14 13.14 4.02
CA ASN A 331 -16.50 12.62 4.09
C ASN A 331 -16.76 12.05 5.49
N MET A 332 -17.34 12.85 6.38
CA MET A 332 -17.48 12.52 7.81
C MET A 332 -18.50 11.41 8.05
N ASN A 333 -19.45 11.21 7.12
CA ASN A 333 -20.35 10.05 7.13
C ASN A 333 -19.60 8.71 6.99
N ARG A 334 -18.44 8.70 6.31
CA ARG A 334 -17.55 7.52 6.25
C ARG A 334 -16.56 7.51 7.40
N LEU A 335 -15.84 8.61 7.63
CA LEU A 335 -14.72 8.69 8.57
C LEU A 335 -15.15 8.47 10.03
N GLN A 336 -16.25 9.10 10.46
CA GLN A 336 -16.80 9.02 11.82
C GLN A 336 -18.12 8.20 11.87
N HIS A 337 -18.45 7.46 10.82
CA HIS A 337 -19.69 6.65 10.70
C HIS A 337 -21.00 7.44 10.91
N ILE A 338 -21.01 8.76 10.69
CA ILE A 338 -22.17 9.62 10.95
C ILE A 338 -23.33 9.24 10.00
N PRO A 339 -24.51 8.84 10.51
CA PRO A 339 -25.58 8.31 9.66
C PRO A 339 -26.25 9.43 8.85
N ARG A 340 -26.28 9.27 7.52
CA ARG A 340 -26.90 10.21 6.56
C ARG A 340 -28.36 10.53 6.86
N GLN A 341 -29.08 9.62 7.52
CA GLN A 341 -30.37 9.91 8.12
C GLN A 341 -30.19 9.81 9.64
N PRO A 342 -30.41 10.90 10.41
CA PRO A 342 -31.06 12.15 10.02
C PRO A 342 -30.12 13.27 9.50
N PHE A 343 -28.80 13.11 9.52
CA PHE A 343 -27.86 14.25 9.47
C PHE A 343 -27.56 14.89 8.11
N GLY A 344 -27.91 14.22 7.01
CA GLY A 344 -27.49 14.58 5.65
C GLY A 344 -26.05 14.15 5.33
N ASP A 345 -25.54 14.64 4.19
CA ASP A 345 -24.10 14.58 3.91
C ASP A 345 -23.36 15.60 4.81
N VAL A 346 -22.35 15.12 5.54
CA VAL A 346 -21.55 15.91 6.49
C VAL A 346 -20.11 15.91 5.99
N LEU A 347 -19.64 17.07 5.53
CA LEU A 347 -18.37 17.22 4.83
C LEU A 347 -17.50 18.29 5.52
N VAL A 348 -16.19 18.05 5.54
CA VAL A 348 -15.20 19.05 5.99
C VAL A 348 -14.22 19.30 4.86
N THR A 349 -14.22 20.52 4.30
CA THR A 349 -13.33 20.90 3.21
C THR A 349 -12.23 21.83 3.69
N ILE A 350 -10.97 21.45 3.45
CA ILE A 350 -9.78 22.27 3.69
C ILE A 350 -9.33 22.91 2.38
N ASN A 351 -9.03 24.22 2.45
CA ASN A 351 -8.59 25.08 1.35
C ASN A 351 -9.49 25.03 0.10
N PRO A 352 -10.83 25.19 0.25
CA PRO A 352 -11.79 25.06 -0.85
C PRO A 352 -11.41 25.88 -2.09
N LEU A 353 -11.35 25.21 -3.26
CA LEU A 353 -11.05 25.86 -4.54
C LEU A 353 -12.12 26.89 -4.94
N ARG A 354 -13.37 26.60 -4.55
CA ARG A 354 -14.57 27.44 -4.68
C ARG A 354 -15.30 27.44 -3.34
N GLU A 355 -15.76 28.60 -2.87
CA GLU A 355 -16.52 28.68 -1.62
C GLU A 355 -17.74 27.73 -1.62
N PRO A 356 -17.94 26.92 -0.56
CA PRO A 356 -19.18 26.16 -0.35
C PRO A 356 -20.38 27.10 -0.18
N LYS A 357 -21.56 26.65 -0.63
CA LYS A 357 -22.83 27.40 -0.49
C LYS A 357 -23.08 27.86 0.94
N SER A 358 -23.36 29.15 1.12
CA SER A 358 -23.56 29.83 2.40
C SER A 358 -24.50 29.09 3.37
N GLU A 359 -25.64 28.65 2.86
CA GLU A 359 -26.74 27.97 3.55
C GLU A 359 -26.41 26.52 3.97
N SER A 360 -25.30 25.96 3.49
CA SER A 360 -24.81 24.62 3.84
C SER A 360 -23.74 24.62 4.93
N VAL A 361 -23.13 25.78 5.24
CA VAL A 361 -21.97 25.88 6.13
C VAL A 361 -22.41 26.07 7.58
N GLN A 362 -21.93 25.20 8.47
CA GLN A 362 -22.18 25.29 9.91
C GLN A 362 -20.94 25.69 10.73
N GLY A 363 -19.72 25.54 10.18
CA GLY A 363 -18.49 25.93 10.85
C GLY A 363 -17.40 26.41 9.88
N ARG A 364 -16.58 27.35 10.34
CA ARG A 364 -15.36 27.81 9.66
C ARG A 364 -14.24 27.92 10.69
N TYR A 365 -13.09 27.35 10.39
CA TYR A 365 -11.94 27.27 11.28
C TYR A 365 -10.65 27.58 10.50
N LEU A 366 -9.65 28.12 11.18
CA LEU A 366 -8.32 28.36 10.65
C LEU A 366 -7.34 27.51 11.47
N TYR A 367 -6.48 26.77 10.78
CA TYR A 367 -5.47 25.91 11.39
C TYR A 367 -4.11 26.21 10.79
N SER A 368 -3.10 26.40 11.63
CA SER A 368 -1.72 26.45 11.17
C SER A 368 -1.16 25.02 11.06
N HIS A 369 -0.37 24.74 10.03
CA HIS A 369 0.48 23.55 9.95
C HIS A 369 1.95 23.97 9.84
N PRO A 370 2.89 23.29 10.52
CA PRO A 370 4.31 23.51 10.32
C PRO A 370 4.76 23.08 8.91
N ILE A 371 5.65 23.86 8.30
CA ILE A 371 6.27 23.59 7.00
C ILE A 371 7.52 22.76 7.21
N TYR A 372 7.64 21.65 6.47
CA TYR A 372 8.82 20.78 6.48
C TYR A 372 9.64 20.98 5.21
N ASP A 373 10.72 21.71 5.35
CA ASP A 373 11.78 21.80 4.34
C ASP A 373 13.10 21.29 4.91
N SER A 374 14.13 21.21 4.07
CA SER A 374 15.46 20.74 4.49
C SER A 374 16.11 21.63 5.57
N VAL A 375 15.66 22.87 5.77
CA VAL A 375 16.18 23.79 6.79
C VAL A 375 15.54 23.47 8.14
N ALA A 376 14.22 23.29 8.19
CA ALA A 376 13.49 22.84 9.37
C ALA A 376 14.02 21.49 9.90
N VAL A 377 14.28 20.53 9.01
CA VAL A 377 14.83 19.20 9.40
C VAL A 377 16.26 19.32 9.97
N ARG A 378 17.10 20.20 9.42
CA ARG A 378 18.44 20.49 10.00
C ARG A 378 18.33 21.18 11.36
N ALA A 379 17.36 22.09 11.54
CA ALA A 379 17.10 22.72 12.82
C ALA A 379 16.60 21.73 13.89
N GLN A 380 15.84 20.70 13.51
CA GLN A 380 15.43 19.62 14.43
C GLN A 380 16.62 18.84 15.00
N GLN A 381 17.64 18.56 14.19
CA GLN A 381 18.88 17.91 14.64
C GLN A 381 19.68 18.79 15.62
N ALA A 382 19.57 20.12 15.52
CA ALA A 382 20.19 21.07 16.44
C ALA A 382 19.34 21.33 17.70
N LEU A 383 18.02 21.08 17.66
CA LEU A 383 17.07 21.38 18.75
C LEU A 383 17.46 20.86 20.14
N PRO A 384 18.08 19.66 20.32
CA PRO A 384 18.53 19.20 21.63
C PRO A 384 19.53 20.13 22.34
N ARG A 385 20.26 20.99 21.60
CA ARG A 385 21.24 21.93 22.16
C ARG A 385 20.59 23.04 22.99
N ILE A 386 19.39 23.48 22.61
CA ILE A 386 18.65 24.57 23.27
C ILE A 386 17.59 24.09 24.26
N GLN A 387 17.39 22.77 24.40
CA GLN A 387 16.39 22.21 25.31
C GLN A 387 16.84 22.33 26.78
N ASN A 388 16.04 22.99 27.61
CA ASN A 388 16.22 23.09 29.06
C ASN A 388 17.53 23.76 29.53
N THR A 389 18.24 24.47 28.65
CA THR A 389 19.48 25.20 28.99
C THR A 389 19.24 26.31 30.01
N ARG A 390 18.10 27.00 29.90
CA ARG A 390 17.70 28.15 30.74
C ARG A 390 16.28 28.05 31.30
N GLY A 391 15.84 26.82 31.60
CA GLY A 391 14.50 26.51 32.12
C GLY A 391 13.35 26.61 31.10
N ILE A 392 13.65 26.93 29.84
CA ILE A 392 12.69 26.88 28.72
C ILE A 392 12.78 25.49 28.07
N SER A 393 11.66 24.94 27.63
CA SER A 393 11.61 23.70 26.84
C SER A 393 10.63 23.85 25.68
N TYR A 394 10.99 23.28 24.55
CA TYR A 394 10.25 23.38 23.29
C TYR A 394 9.56 22.05 22.98
N ALA A 395 8.27 22.06 22.67
CA ALA A 395 7.50 20.87 22.33
C ALA A 395 6.42 21.18 21.27
N GLY A 396 6.01 20.18 20.50
CA GLY A 396 5.06 20.36 19.40
C GLY A 396 5.36 19.44 18.22
N ALA A 397 4.41 19.34 17.29
CA ALA A 397 4.56 18.47 16.11
C ALA A 397 5.80 18.85 15.25
N TRP A 398 6.20 20.13 15.30
CA TRP A 398 7.36 20.70 14.61
C TRP A 398 8.72 20.23 15.13
N THR A 399 8.80 19.52 16.26
CA THR A 399 10.07 18.98 16.76
C THR A 399 10.46 17.65 16.10
N LYS A 400 9.56 17.03 15.30
CA LYS A 400 9.80 15.83 14.48
C LYS A 400 8.94 15.89 13.19
N TYR A 401 8.25 14.82 12.79
CA TYR A 401 7.64 14.64 11.47
C TYR A 401 6.28 15.35 11.23
N GLY A 402 5.88 16.26 12.12
CA GLY A 402 4.62 17.01 11.99
C GLY A 402 3.37 16.24 12.33
N THR A 403 3.52 15.04 12.88
CA THR A 403 2.40 14.20 13.28
C THR A 403 1.89 14.63 14.66
N HIS A 404 0.66 14.24 15.00
CA HIS A 404 0.16 14.45 16.35
C HIS A 404 0.75 13.49 17.39
N GLU A 405 1.40 12.39 16.96
CA GLU A 405 2.25 11.54 17.83
C GLU A 405 3.52 12.30 18.19
N ASP A 406 4.12 13.03 17.26
CA ASP A 406 5.29 13.87 17.54
C ASP A 406 4.94 14.99 18.52
N GLY A 407 3.79 15.64 18.30
CA GLY A 407 3.26 16.64 19.24
C GLY A 407 3.01 16.04 20.61
N PHE A 408 2.32 14.90 20.68
CA PHE A 408 2.02 14.22 21.94
C PHE A 408 3.31 13.77 22.67
N SER A 409 4.19 13.08 21.95
CA SER A 409 5.40 12.44 22.49
C SER A 409 6.46 13.44 22.88
N SER A 410 6.60 14.58 22.17
CA SER A 410 7.50 15.66 22.60
C SER A 410 7.07 16.29 23.92
N GLY A 411 5.75 16.46 24.14
CA GLY A 411 5.20 16.90 25.43
C GLY A 411 5.43 15.90 26.57
N LEU A 412 5.21 14.60 26.32
CA LEU A 412 5.56 13.54 27.27
C LEU A 412 7.07 13.49 27.56
N TYR A 413 7.91 13.64 26.53
CA TYR A 413 9.36 13.63 26.62
C TYR A 413 9.87 14.78 27.51
N VAL A 414 9.44 16.02 27.27
CA VAL A 414 9.83 17.17 28.09
C VAL A 414 9.44 16.97 29.55
N ALA A 415 8.23 16.45 29.82
CA ALA A 415 7.81 16.15 31.19
C ALA A 415 8.65 15.03 31.85
N LYS A 416 8.99 13.96 31.12
CA LYS A 416 9.83 12.84 31.61
C LYS A 416 11.28 13.28 31.84
N ALA A 417 11.89 13.91 30.84
CA ALA A 417 13.33 14.20 30.79
C ALA A 417 13.73 15.45 31.58
N HIS A 418 12.97 16.55 31.48
CA HIS A 418 13.36 17.83 32.08
C HIS A 418 12.72 18.06 33.47
N LEU A 419 11.66 17.32 33.78
CA LEU A 419 10.83 17.46 34.99
C LEU A 419 10.56 16.12 35.71
N GLY A 420 11.25 15.03 35.33
CA GLY A 420 11.25 13.75 36.07
C GLY A 420 9.91 13.01 36.15
N ALA A 421 8.93 13.33 35.28
CA ALA A 421 7.60 12.73 35.33
C ALA A 421 7.64 11.22 35.03
N ARG A 422 6.97 10.43 35.87
CA ARG A 422 6.84 8.98 35.70
C ARG A 422 5.61 8.66 34.86
N LEU A 423 5.83 8.16 33.65
CA LEU A 423 4.78 7.73 32.74
C LEU A 423 4.27 6.32 33.11
N PRO A 424 2.97 6.00 32.88
CA PRO A 424 2.40 4.68 33.17
C PRO A 424 2.65 3.63 32.08
N PHE A 425 3.43 3.99 31.06
CA PHE A 425 3.92 3.15 29.96
C PHE A 425 5.31 3.67 29.55
N GLU A 426 6.10 2.84 28.87
CA GLU A 426 7.36 3.27 28.28
C GLU A 426 7.11 4.21 27.09
N LEU A 427 7.92 5.26 26.96
CA LEU A 427 7.84 6.18 25.82
C LEU A 427 8.54 5.51 24.63
N VAL A 428 7.76 5.11 23.63
CA VAL A 428 8.23 4.42 22.43
C VAL A 428 8.54 5.48 21.36
N GLU A 429 9.74 5.51 20.80
CA GLU A 429 9.96 6.27 19.56
C GLU A 429 9.09 5.62 18.47
N PRO A 430 8.15 6.33 17.79
CA PRO A 430 7.34 5.71 16.75
C PRO A 430 8.28 5.10 15.69
N ALA A 431 8.16 3.78 15.51
CA ALA A 431 9.06 2.87 14.79
C ALA A 431 10.39 3.46 14.28
N SER A 432 11.51 3.07 14.91
CA SER A 432 12.78 2.95 14.18
C SER A 432 12.64 1.93 13.06
N VAL A 433 13.57 1.95 12.10
CA VAL A 433 13.51 1.14 10.87
C VAL A 433 13.63 -0.37 11.14
N GLU A 434 14.12 -0.74 12.33
CA GLU A 434 14.52 -2.08 12.77
C GLU A 434 13.39 -3.14 12.74
N GLU A 435 12.13 -2.74 12.87
CA GLU A 435 10.97 -3.65 12.84
C GLU A 435 10.32 -3.84 11.46
N LEU A 436 10.90 -3.28 10.38
CA LEU A 436 10.38 -3.49 9.02
C LEU A 436 10.39 -5.00 8.65
N PRO A 437 9.29 -5.53 8.08
CA PRO A 437 9.20 -6.94 7.72
C PRO A 437 10.27 -7.29 6.68
N LYS A 438 11.11 -8.27 7.00
CA LYS A 438 12.18 -8.75 6.13
C LYS A 438 11.56 -9.30 4.83
N SER A 439 11.98 -8.76 3.70
CA SER A 439 11.41 -9.05 2.37
C SER A 439 11.49 -10.55 2.05
N GLY A 440 10.34 -11.22 2.07
CA GLY A 440 10.22 -12.64 1.75
C GLY A 440 10.48 -12.93 0.28
N ILE A 441 10.60 -14.21 -0.08
CA ILE A 441 10.85 -14.66 -1.46
C ILE A 441 9.78 -14.13 -2.44
N GLN A 442 8.52 -14.01 -1.99
CA GLN A 442 7.44 -13.43 -2.79
C GLN A 442 7.68 -11.95 -3.14
N ASP A 443 8.22 -11.16 -2.20
CA ASP A 443 8.55 -9.74 -2.39
C ASP A 443 9.73 -9.60 -3.36
N LEU A 444 10.76 -10.45 -3.24
CA LEU A 444 11.88 -10.50 -4.18
C LEU A 444 11.44 -10.88 -5.60
N VAL A 445 10.51 -11.83 -5.76
CA VAL A 445 9.93 -12.20 -7.06
C VAL A 445 9.09 -11.05 -7.64
N LEU A 446 8.29 -10.37 -6.82
CA LEU A 446 7.50 -9.21 -7.25
C LEU A 446 8.40 -8.04 -7.69
N ARG A 447 9.43 -7.71 -6.92
CA ARG A 447 10.47 -6.73 -7.27
C ARG A 447 11.17 -7.07 -8.59
N LEU A 448 11.50 -8.35 -8.83
CA LEU A 448 12.09 -8.80 -10.10
C LEU A 448 11.12 -8.59 -11.27
N ILE A 449 9.84 -8.95 -11.12
CA ILE A 449 8.81 -8.75 -12.15
C ILE A 449 8.64 -7.26 -12.47
N ILE A 450 8.58 -6.39 -11.45
CA ILE A 450 8.49 -4.93 -11.61
C ILE A 450 9.73 -4.39 -12.34
N LEU A 451 10.93 -4.87 -12.01
CA LEU A 451 12.17 -4.46 -12.67
C LEU A 451 12.21 -4.91 -14.14
N VAL A 452 11.77 -6.14 -14.46
CA VAL A 452 11.68 -6.64 -15.84
C VAL A 452 10.68 -5.79 -16.65
N ILE A 453 9.51 -5.45 -16.10
CA ILE A 453 8.53 -4.57 -16.78
C ILE A 453 9.10 -3.16 -16.95
N GLN A 454 9.80 -2.61 -15.95
CA GLN A 454 10.45 -1.31 -16.05
C GLN A 454 11.48 -1.27 -17.19
N VAL A 455 12.36 -2.27 -17.28
CA VAL A 455 13.44 -2.29 -18.29
C VAL A 455 12.93 -2.63 -19.69
N LEU A 456 12.05 -3.63 -19.84
CA LEU A 456 11.62 -4.14 -21.15
C LEU A 456 10.41 -3.41 -21.73
N VAL A 457 9.53 -2.86 -20.90
CA VAL A 457 8.30 -2.19 -21.37
C VAL A 457 8.43 -0.68 -21.20
N VAL A 458 8.61 -0.20 -19.95
CA VAL A 458 8.61 1.24 -19.68
C VAL A 458 9.77 1.94 -20.38
N ASP A 459 11.01 1.47 -20.18
CA ASP A 459 12.20 2.11 -20.73
C ASP A 459 12.32 2.02 -22.26
N VAL A 460 11.78 0.97 -22.87
CA VAL A 460 11.72 0.85 -24.33
C VAL A 460 10.70 1.83 -24.91
N LEU A 461 9.49 1.92 -24.32
CA LEU A 461 8.47 2.89 -24.73
C LEU A 461 8.93 4.33 -24.51
N ASP A 462 9.57 4.63 -23.38
CA ASP A 462 10.06 5.97 -23.04
C ASP A 462 11.13 6.43 -24.06
N ARG A 463 12.00 5.51 -24.52
CA ARG A 463 12.99 5.77 -25.58
C ARG A 463 12.35 5.91 -26.97
N ALA A 464 11.36 5.08 -27.31
CA ALA A 464 10.65 5.15 -28.58
C ALA A 464 9.86 6.47 -28.72
N LEU A 465 9.20 6.92 -27.65
CA LEU A 465 8.44 8.18 -27.61
C LEU A 465 9.32 9.42 -27.55
N LYS A 466 10.56 9.30 -27.03
CA LYS A 466 11.57 10.38 -26.99
C LYS A 466 12.53 10.38 -28.19
N ALA A 467 12.30 9.54 -29.20
CA ALA A 467 13.05 9.58 -30.45
C ALA A 467 12.94 10.98 -31.09
N PRO A 468 14.05 11.61 -31.51
CA PRO A 468 14.02 12.99 -31.98
C PRO A 468 13.23 13.09 -33.30
N LYS A 469 12.14 13.85 -33.30
CA LYS A 469 11.47 14.27 -34.54
C LYS A 469 12.51 14.99 -35.41
N ALA A 470 12.78 14.44 -36.59
CA ALA A 470 13.71 15.04 -37.53
C ALA A 470 13.33 16.51 -37.81
N LYS A 471 14.32 17.40 -37.86
CA LYS A 471 14.10 18.82 -38.12
C LYS A 471 13.52 19.00 -39.53
N MET A 472 12.21 19.19 -39.64
CA MET A 472 11.63 19.73 -40.86
C MET A 472 12.11 21.17 -41.02
N ALA A 473 12.92 21.42 -42.05
CA ALA A 473 13.38 22.76 -42.39
C ALA A 473 12.18 23.63 -42.78
N VAL A 474 12.20 24.89 -42.34
CA VAL A 474 11.14 25.85 -42.72
C VAL A 474 11.35 26.25 -44.18
N HIS A 475 10.36 25.97 -45.01
CA HIS A 475 10.18 26.63 -46.30
C HIS A 475 8.75 27.14 -46.40
N ALA A 476 8.62 28.43 -46.69
CA ALA A 476 7.35 29.14 -46.63
C ALA A 476 6.81 29.40 -48.04
N ASN A 477 5.64 28.83 -48.35
CA ASN A 477 4.58 29.52 -49.10
C ASN A 477 3.32 28.64 -49.27
N GLY A 478 2.17 29.29 -49.53
CA GLY A 478 1.14 28.70 -50.40
C GLY A 478 0.01 27.87 -49.77
N LYS A 479 -0.97 28.57 -49.18
CA LYS A 479 -2.44 28.34 -49.31
C LYS A 479 -3.08 26.92 -49.18
N HIS A 480 -4.15 26.93 -48.38
CA HIS A 480 -5.44 26.22 -48.51
C HIS A 480 -5.68 24.81 -47.92
N ASN A 481 -6.84 24.79 -47.22
CA ASN A 481 -7.79 23.70 -46.99
C ASN A 481 -7.37 22.52 -46.13
N GLY A 482 -8.17 22.27 -45.09
CA GLY A 482 -7.93 21.22 -44.11
C GLY A 482 -8.69 19.93 -44.37
N ARG A 483 -8.11 18.84 -43.90
CA ARG A 483 -8.82 17.63 -43.47
C ARG A 483 -8.08 17.08 -42.26
N PHE A 484 -8.79 16.86 -41.15
CA PHE A 484 -8.23 16.01 -40.10
C PHE A 484 -8.11 14.59 -40.65
N HIS A 485 -6.91 14.04 -40.62
CA HIS A 485 -6.67 12.61 -40.76
C HIS A 485 -6.07 12.10 -39.46
N THR A 486 -6.76 11.14 -38.86
CA THR A 486 -6.30 10.38 -37.71
C THR A 486 -5.07 9.57 -38.11
N ASN A 487 -3.99 9.64 -37.32
CA ASN A 487 -2.74 8.95 -37.64
C ASN A 487 -2.91 7.42 -37.61
N THR A 488 -3.04 6.79 -38.77
CA THR A 488 -3.10 5.33 -39.00
C THR A 488 -1.79 4.59 -38.64
N LEU A 489 -0.84 5.25 -37.97
CA LEU A 489 0.48 4.74 -37.59
C LEU A 489 0.46 3.80 -36.38
N ALA A 490 -0.56 3.87 -35.52
CA ALA A 490 -0.69 2.96 -34.37
C ALA A 490 -1.16 1.54 -34.76
N VAL A 491 -1.76 1.38 -35.95
CA VAL A 491 -2.27 0.07 -36.43
C VAL A 491 -1.16 -0.74 -37.09
N ALA A 492 -0.29 -0.10 -37.88
CA ALA A 492 0.81 -0.77 -38.58
C ALA A 492 1.83 -1.45 -37.64
N THR A 493 1.93 -1.02 -36.38
CA THR A 493 2.77 -1.67 -35.37
C THR A 493 2.22 -3.03 -34.92
N ILE A 494 0.90 -3.27 -35.07
CA ILE A 494 0.25 -4.52 -34.66
C ILE A 494 0.49 -5.62 -35.71
N GLU A 495 0.49 -5.27 -37.01
CA GLU A 495 0.70 -6.24 -38.10
C GLU A 495 2.12 -6.85 -38.08
N LEU A 496 3.11 -6.14 -37.55
CA LEU A 496 4.50 -6.61 -37.44
C LEU A 496 4.66 -7.84 -36.51
N ILE A 497 3.66 -8.15 -35.70
CA ILE A 497 3.70 -9.24 -34.70
C ILE A 497 3.40 -10.62 -35.33
N MET A 498 2.82 -10.68 -36.54
CA MET A 498 2.35 -11.94 -37.16
C MET A 498 3.27 -12.57 -38.22
N GLY A 499 4.52 -12.12 -38.31
CA GLY A 499 5.67 -12.94 -38.76
C GLY A 499 5.64 -13.58 -40.17
N VAL A 500 6.01 -12.80 -41.21
CA VAL A 500 6.43 -13.33 -42.52
C VAL A 500 7.82 -12.77 -42.88
N ARG A 501 8.64 -13.56 -43.60
CA ARG A 501 10.10 -13.35 -43.75
C ARG A 501 10.53 -13.22 -45.22
N ILE A 502 11.18 -12.12 -45.58
CA ILE A 502 11.93 -11.93 -46.84
C ILE A 502 13.30 -11.30 -46.51
N VAL A 503 14.33 -11.58 -47.31
CA VAL A 503 15.75 -11.26 -47.07
C VAL A 503 16.35 -10.49 -48.30
N PRO A 504 17.63 -10.06 -48.39
CA PRO A 504 17.91 -8.63 -48.61
C PRO A 504 18.77 -8.28 -49.85
N LEU A 505 18.81 -6.98 -50.20
CA LEU A 505 19.85 -6.29 -51.00
C LEU A 505 19.87 -4.78 -50.60
N GLY A 506 20.95 -4.00 -50.69
CA GLY A 506 22.36 -4.34 -50.99
C GLY A 506 23.28 -3.08 -51.04
N SER A 507 24.41 -3.12 -50.30
CA SER A 507 25.68 -2.36 -50.44
C SER A 507 25.75 -0.95 -51.13
N ARG A 508 26.20 0.09 -50.39
CA ARG A 508 27.52 0.78 -50.55
C ARG A 508 27.68 2.09 -49.71
N PRO A 509 28.87 2.37 -49.13
CA PRO A 509 29.39 3.69 -48.72
C PRO A 509 30.47 4.19 -49.74
N PRO A 510 31.30 5.25 -49.48
CA PRO A 510 31.34 6.27 -48.41
C PRO A 510 31.07 7.71 -48.98
N ASP A 511 31.32 8.87 -48.33
CA ASP A 511 32.63 9.53 -48.02
C ASP A 511 32.55 10.61 -46.90
N GLU A 512 33.69 11.25 -46.63
CA GLU A 512 34.12 11.90 -45.37
C GLU A 512 33.57 13.30 -45.03
N ALA A 513 33.58 13.64 -43.73
CA ALA A 513 34.04 14.94 -43.19
C ALA A 513 34.36 14.82 -41.68
N ILE A 514 35.35 15.58 -41.18
CA ILE A 514 35.93 15.42 -39.82
C ILE A 514 35.70 16.66 -38.95
N ALA A 515 35.29 16.48 -37.68
CA ALA A 515 35.58 17.40 -36.57
C ALA A 515 35.42 16.76 -35.17
N ASP A 516 36.40 17.02 -34.31
CA ASP A 516 36.57 16.69 -32.88
C ASP A 516 35.38 17.18 -31.98
N SER A 517 35.08 16.70 -30.76
CA SER A 517 35.91 15.99 -29.77
C SER A 517 35.12 15.21 -28.68
N THR A 518 35.85 14.40 -27.89
CA THR A 518 35.49 13.78 -26.59
C THR A 518 34.41 12.67 -26.55
N LYS A 519 34.86 11.40 -26.47
CA LYS A 519 34.25 10.31 -25.65
C LYS A 519 35.11 9.04 -25.60
N PHE A 520 35.02 8.32 -24.49
CA PHE A 520 35.61 6.98 -24.31
C PHE A 520 34.86 5.91 -25.15
N PRO A 521 35.52 4.82 -25.59
CA PRO A 521 34.98 3.88 -26.58
C PRO A 521 33.88 2.94 -26.03
N PRO A 522 32.87 2.54 -26.84
CA PRO A 522 31.70 1.78 -26.36
C PRO A 522 31.61 0.31 -26.84
N GLU A 523 32.71 -0.44 -26.91
CA GLU A 523 32.74 -1.73 -27.63
C GLU A 523 32.05 -2.93 -26.94
N GLY A 524 31.88 -2.94 -25.61
CA GLY A 524 31.22 -4.06 -24.92
C GLY A 524 29.69 -4.18 -25.15
N ARG A 525 29.05 -3.21 -25.81
CA ARG A 525 27.57 -3.11 -25.82
C ARG A 525 26.85 -4.23 -26.56
N LEU A 526 27.38 -4.70 -27.68
CA LEU A 526 26.72 -5.72 -28.50
C LEU A 526 26.70 -7.07 -27.78
N GLU A 527 27.79 -7.41 -27.08
CA GLU A 527 27.93 -8.66 -26.32
C GLU A 527 26.89 -8.77 -25.21
N TYR A 528 26.69 -7.71 -24.40
CA TYR A 528 25.66 -7.71 -23.36
C TYR A 528 24.23 -7.78 -23.93
N TYR A 529 23.97 -7.21 -25.12
CA TYR A 529 22.68 -7.40 -25.80
C TYR A 529 22.50 -8.86 -26.28
N THR A 530 23.52 -9.48 -26.87
CA THR A 530 23.46 -10.87 -27.31
C THR A 530 23.28 -11.82 -26.12
N LEU A 531 24.04 -11.62 -25.04
CA LEU A 531 23.97 -12.41 -23.81
C LEU A 531 22.61 -12.29 -23.11
N SER A 532 22.03 -11.09 -23.05
CA SER A 532 20.72 -10.88 -22.44
C SER A 532 19.56 -11.44 -23.28
N ILE A 533 19.66 -11.43 -24.61
CA ILE A 533 18.72 -12.15 -25.49
C ILE A 533 18.81 -13.66 -25.24
N ILE A 534 20.02 -14.24 -25.18
CA ILE A 534 20.22 -15.67 -24.91
C ILE A 534 19.63 -16.05 -23.54
N LEU A 535 19.96 -15.30 -22.47
CA LEU A 535 19.42 -15.53 -21.13
C LEU A 535 17.89 -15.41 -21.09
N GLY A 536 17.32 -14.40 -21.77
CA GLY A 536 15.87 -14.22 -21.87
C GLY A 536 15.18 -15.38 -22.60
N THR A 537 15.73 -15.85 -23.71
CA THR A 537 15.19 -17.01 -24.45
C THR A 537 15.31 -18.31 -23.65
N VAL A 538 16.42 -18.54 -22.94
CA VAL A 538 16.59 -19.71 -22.06
C VAL A 538 15.61 -19.67 -20.89
N ALA A 539 15.46 -18.51 -20.22
CA ALA A 539 14.51 -18.34 -19.12
C ALA A 539 13.05 -18.54 -19.58
N PHE A 540 12.68 -18.01 -20.75
CA PHE A 540 11.35 -18.21 -21.33
C PHE A 540 11.10 -19.67 -21.72
N SER A 541 12.09 -20.34 -22.33
CA SER A 541 12.00 -21.76 -22.70
C SER A 541 11.85 -22.65 -21.46
N TYR A 542 12.58 -22.36 -20.38
CA TYR A 542 12.47 -23.06 -19.11
C TYR A 542 11.13 -22.79 -18.40
N GLY A 543 10.66 -21.54 -18.40
CA GLY A 543 9.37 -21.14 -17.81
C GLY A 543 8.13 -21.59 -18.60
N SER A 544 8.27 -21.89 -19.91
CA SER A 544 7.14 -22.36 -20.72
C SER A 544 6.63 -23.75 -20.32
N VAL A 545 7.51 -24.63 -19.81
CA VAL A 545 7.16 -26.00 -19.38
C VAL A 545 6.21 -26.02 -18.16
N PRO A 546 6.49 -25.34 -17.03
CA PRO A 546 5.52 -25.26 -15.93
C PRO A 546 4.26 -24.48 -16.31
N LEU A 547 4.35 -23.45 -17.17
CA LEU A 547 3.18 -22.73 -17.67
C LEU A 547 2.25 -23.63 -18.51
N TYR A 548 2.82 -24.45 -19.39
CA TYR A 548 2.08 -25.44 -20.19
C TYR A 548 1.42 -26.49 -19.29
N LYS A 549 2.13 -27.00 -18.27
CA LYS A 549 1.55 -27.91 -17.26
C LYS A 549 0.36 -27.27 -16.52
N MET A 550 0.51 -26.01 -16.09
CA MET A 550 -0.57 -25.27 -15.42
C MET A 550 -1.80 -25.13 -16.32
N ILE A 551 -1.60 -24.77 -17.60
CA ILE A 551 -2.70 -24.64 -18.57
C ILE A 551 -3.37 -25.99 -18.84
N CYS A 552 -2.62 -27.08 -19.01
CA CYS A 552 -3.22 -28.41 -19.21
C CYS A 552 -4.01 -28.87 -17.98
N GLN A 553 -3.54 -28.57 -16.76
CA GLN A 553 -4.22 -28.92 -15.51
C GLN A 553 -5.50 -28.11 -15.27
N THR A 554 -5.58 -26.85 -15.73
CA THR A 554 -6.79 -26.01 -15.60
C THR A 554 -7.78 -26.19 -16.74
N THR A 555 -7.34 -26.61 -17.93
CA THR A 555 -8.20 -26.78 -19.12
C THR A 555 -8.60 -28.23 -19.42
N GLY A 556 -7.94 -29.23 -18.81
CA GLY A 556 -8.20 -30.65 -19.04
C GLY A 556 -7.76 -31.15 -20.43
N TRP A 557 -6.98 -30.34 -21.15
CA TRP A 557 -6.58 -30.60 -22.52
C TRP A 557 -5.71 -31.88 -22.58
N GLY A 558 -6.15 -32.86 -23.37
CA GLY A 558 -5.51 -34.18 -23.46
C GLY A 558 -6.12 -35.29 -22.58
N GLY A 559 -7.26 -35.06 -21.92
CA GLY A 559 -7.95 -36.11 -21.15
C GLY A 559 -7.36 -36.40 -19.77
N GLN A 560 -6.56 -35.47 -19.25
CA GLN A 560 -6.34 -35.34 -17.81
C GLN A 560 -7.54 -34.57 -17.21
N PRO A 561 -8.14 -35.02 -16.09
CA PRO A 561 -9.29 -34.33 -15.54
C PRO A 561 -8.92 -32.94 -15.01
N VAL A 562 -9.77 -31.95 -15.32
CA VAL A 562 -9.77 -30.66 -14.62
C VAL A 562 -10.05 -30.90 -13.14
N ARG A 563 -9.42 -30.12 -12.24
CA ARG A 563 -9.91 -30.04 -10.85
C ARG A 563 -11.28 -29.36 -10.82
N ALA A 564 -12.34 -30.14 -10.91
CA ALA A 564 -13.68 -29.66 -10.64
C ALA A 564 -13.78 -29.14 -9.18
N PRO A 565 -14.48 -28.02 -8.93
CA PRO A 565 -14.74 -27.55 -7.57
C PRO A 565 -15.55 -28.62 -6.83
N GLY A 566 -14.97 -29.18 -5.77
CA GLY A 566 -15.48 -30.39 -5.09
C GLY A 566 -14.49 -31.56 -5.00
N HIS A 567 -13.26 -31.44 -5.51
CA HIS A 567 -12.21 -32.46 -5.36
C HIS A 567 -11.00 -31.97 -4.54
N GLY A 568 -11.01 -32.26 -3.23
CA GLY A 568 -9.79 -32.33 -2.42
C GLY A 568 -9.02 -31.03 -2.22
N GLY A 569 -9.70 -29.89 -2.07
CA GLY A 569 -9.08 -28.60 -1.78
C GLY A 569 -10.11 -27.55 -1.34
N SER A 570 -9.78 -26.78 -0.30
CA SER A 570 -10.71 -25.85 0.35
C SER A 570 -10.87 -24.52 -0.42
N THR A 571 -11.61 -24.56 -1.53
CA THR A 571 -12.06 -23.35 -2.26
C THR A 571 -13.46 -23.57 -2.87
N SER A 572 -14.49 -23.46 -2.03
CA SER A 572 -15.89 -23.30 -2.42
C SER A 572 -16.61 -22.57 -1.29
N ASP A 573 -17.12 -21.36 -1.56
CA ASP A 573 -17.67 -20.45 -0.54
C ASP A 573 -19.12 -20.81 -0.12
N ASP A 574 -19.43 -22.11 -0.03
CA ASP A 574 -20.73 -22.66 0.36
C ASP A 574 -20.56 -23.62 1.55
N PRO A 575 -21.00 -23.24 2.77
CA PRO A 575 -20.67 -23.98 3.99
C PRO A 575 -21.50 -25.25 4.22
N ASP A 576 -22.58 -25.48 3.48
CA ASP A 576 -23.50 -26.62 3.65
C ASP A 576 -23.28 -27.77 2.63
N PHE A 577 -22.20 -27.72 1.83
CA PHE A 577 -21.93 -28.73 0.80
C PHE A 577 -21.44 -30.08 1.37
N ASP A 578 -22.37 -31.01 1.59
CA ASP A 578 -22.06 -32.43 1.87
C ASP A 578 -21.81 -33.23 0.57
N PRO A 579 -20.60 -33.80 0.37
CA PRO A 579 -20.29 -34.66 -0.79
C PRO A 579 -21.17 -35.93 -0.90
N SER A 580 -21.83 -36.37 0.19
CA SER A 580 -22.72 -37.54 0.17
C SER A 580 -23.88 -37.38 -0.82
N THR A 581 -24.33 -36.13 -1.04
CA THR A 581 -25.46 -35.77 -1.89
C THR A 581 -25.30 -36.19 -3.36
N ARG A 582 -24.07 -36.32 -3.86
CA ARG A 582 -23.76 -36.74 -5.24
C ARG A 582 -23.68 -38.26 -5.43
N MET A 583 -23.62 -39.05 -4.35
CA MET A 583 -23.50 -40.52 -4.37
C MET A 583 -24.86 -41.21 -4.24
N VAL A 584 -25.86 -40.71 -4.97
CA VAL A 584 -27.24 -41.25 -5.00
C VAL A 584 -27.54 -41.76 -6.42
N PRO A 585 -27.83 -43.06 -6.62
CA PRO A 585 -27.96 -43.64 -7.95
C PRO A 585 -29.22 -43.18 -8.68
N VAL A 586 -29.05 -42.62 -9.89
CA VAL A 586 -30.15 -42.12 -10.73
C VAL A 586 -30.81 -43.30 -11.46
N THR A 587 -31.81 -43.91 -10.82
CA THR A 587 -32.49 -45.13 -11.31
C THR A 587 -33.28 -44.96 -12.62
N THR A 588 -33.48 -43.73 -13.09
CA THR A 588 -34.11 -43.41 -14.38
C THR A 588 -33.13 -43.33 -15.55
N ALA A 589 -31.82 -43.34 -15.29
CA ALA A 589 -30.78 -43.24 -16.30
C ALA A 589 -30.37 -44.61 -16.87
N PRO A 590 -29.84 -44.67 -18.11
CA PRO A 590 -29.21 -45.89 -18.63
C PRO A 590 -27.91 -46.19 -17.85
N ARG A 591 -27.60 -47.49 -17.66
CA ARG A 591 -26.31 -47.90 -17.11
C ARG A 591 -25.19 -47.68 -18.14
N ILE A 592 -24.14 -46.97 -17.72
CA ILE A 592 -22.94 -46.72 -18.49
C ILE A 592 -21.96 -47.89 -18.27
N ARG A 593 -21.32 -48.38 -19.35
CA ARG A 593 -20.25 -49.38 -19.27
C ARG A 593 -18.93 -48.71 -18.91
N VAL A 594 -18.29 -49.14 -17.84
CA VAL A 594 -16.92 -48.76 -17.48
C VAL A 594 -16.00 -49.94 -17.80
N THR A 595 -15.13 -49.75 -18.79
CA THR A 595 -14.17 -50.74 -19.30
C THR A 595 -12.79 -50.46 -18.71
N PHE A 596 -12.10 -51.48 -18.20
CA PHE A 596 -10.83 -51.33 -17.48
C PHE A 596 -9.63 -51.80 -18.30
N ASN A 597 -8.67 -50.90 -18.51
CA ASN A 597 -7.41 -51.20 -19.19
C ASN A 597 -6.21 -51.04 -18.24
N ALA A 598 -5.19 -51.87 -18.44
CA ALA A 598 -3.95 -51.90 -17.67
C ALA A 598 -2.73 -51.99 -18.59
N SER A 599 -1.68 -51.25 -18.29
CA SER A 599 -0.41 -51.25 -19.01
C SER A 599 0.77 -51.04 -18.06
N VAL A 600 1.95 -51.49 -18.48
CA VAL A 600 3.22 -51.24 -17.81
C VAL A 600 4.19 -50.66 -18.83
N SER A 601 5.12 -49.79 -18.40
CA SER A 601 6.29 -49.43 -19.20
C SER A 601 7.23 -50.63 -19.34
N ASP A 602 7.85 -50.83 -20.51
CA ASP A 602 8.75 -51.96 -20.79
C ASP A 602 9.97 -52.05 -19.85
N ILE A 603 10.30 -50.95 -19.17
CA ILE A 603 11.41 -50.81 -18.21
C ILE A 603 10.99 -51.30 -16.79
N LEU A 604 9.70 -51.59 -16.59
CA LEU A 604 9.12 -52.07 -15.33
C LEU A 604 8.74 -53.56 -15.47
N PRO A 605 9.49 -54.50 -14.85
CA PRO A 605 9.26 -55.94 -14.95
C PRO A 605 8.08 -56.39 -14.07
N TRP A 606 6.92 -55.75 -14.22
CA TRP A 606 5.68 -56.09 -13.52
C TRP A 606 4.68 -56.71 -14.49
N LYS A 607 3.77 -57.54 -13.97
CA LYS A 607 2.52 -57.91 -14.64
C LYS A 607 1.39 -57.18 -13.94
N PHE A 608 0.72 -56.29 -14.65
CA PHE A 608 -0.41 -55.51 -14.13
C PHE A 608 -1.64 -55.76 -15.02
N VAL A 609 -2.75 -56.23 -14.42
CA VAL A 609 -3.98 -56.61 -15.14
C VAL A 609 -5.23 -56.27 -14.31
N PRO A 610 -6.35 -55.88 -14.93
CA PRO A 610 -7.62 -55.73 -14.22
C PRO A 610 -8.22 -57.12 -13.94
N GLN A 611 -8.88 -57.28 -12.79
CA GLN A 611 -9.66 -58.50 -12.50
C GLN A 611 -11.00 -58.49 -13.24
N GLN A 612 -11.75 -57.38 -13.16
CA GLN A 612 -12.95 -57.15 -13.96
C GLN A 612 -12.61 -56.43 -15.28
N ARG A 613 -13.08 -56.93 -16.42
CA ARG A 613 -12.89 -56.25 -17.72
C ARG A 613 -13.87 -55.10 -17.94
N GLU A 614 -15.13 -55.26 -17.53
CA GLU A 614 -16.13 -54.21 -17.51
C GLU A 614 -16.99 -54.29 -16.24
N VAL A 615 -17.51 -53.15 -15.80
CA VAL A 615 -18.60 -53.02 -14.81
C VAL A 615 -19.63 -52.05 -15.40
N ARG A 616 -20.92 -52.19 -15.05
CA ARG A 616 -21.98 -51.29 -15.53
C ARG A 616 -22.65 -50.58 -14.37
N VAL A 617 -22.59 -49.26 -14.37
CA VAL A 617 -23.05 -48.40 -13.26
C VAL A 617 -24.09 -47.38 -13.74
N LEU A 618 -25.01 -47.00 -12.86
CA LEU A 618 -25.82 -45.79 -13.01
C LEU A 618 -24.96 -44.55 -12.64
N PRO A 619 -25.26 -43.36 -13.18
CA PRO A 619 -24.78 -42.11 -12.58
C PRO A 619 -25.20 -42.02 -11.11
N GLY A 620 -24.26 -41.64 -10.24
CA GLY A 620 -24.40 -41.65 -8.78
C GLY A 620 -24.25 -43.03 -8.10
N GLU A 621 -24.12 -44.14 -8.84
CA GLU A 621 -23.84 -45.47 -8.29
C GLU A 621 -22.32 -45.64 -8.06
N THR A 622 -21.92 -45.89 -6.81
CA THR A 622 -20.52 -46.17 -6.45
C THR A 622 -20.15 -47.61 -6.77
N ALA A 623 -19.01 -47.84 -7.44
CA ALA A 623 -18.50 -49.16 -7.79
C ALA A 623 -17.04 -49.35 -7.41
N LEU A 624 -16.68 -50.61 -7.18
CA LEU A 624 -15.33 -51.06 -6.80
C LEU A 624 -14.79 -52.01 -7.87
N ALA A 625 -13.61 -51.70 -8.40
CA ALA A 625 -12.85 -52.56 -9.30
C ALA A 625 -11.50 -52.92 -8.67
N PHE A 626 -10.90 -54.05 -9.08
CA PHE A 626 -9.60 -54.52 -8.60
C PHE A 626 -8.64 -54.71 -9.76
N TYR A 627 -7.38 -54.34 -9.55
CA TYR A 627 -6.27 -54.64 -10.45
C TYR A 627 -5.21 -55.45 -9.71
N THR A 628 -4.74 -56.55 -10.30
CA THR A 628 -3.64 -57.36 -9.75
C THR A 628 -2.30 -56.87 -10.31
N ALA A 629 -1.37 -56.54 -9.42
CA ALA A 629 0.01 -56.20 -9.75
C ALA A 629 0.96 -57.26 -9.18
N THR A 630 1.77 -57.90 -10.05
CA THR A 630 2.83 -58.85 -9.67
C THR A 630 4.20 -58.29 -10.07
N ASN A 631 5.14 -58.18 -9.13
CA ASN A 631 6.54 -57.91 -9.44
C ASN A 631 7.23 -59.22 -9.89
N LYS A 632 7.90 -59.20 -11.04
CA LYS A 632 8.60 -60.38 -11.60
C LYS A 632 10.13 -60.31 -11.51
N SER A 633 10.71 -59.26 -10.90
CA SER A 633 12.16 -59.20 -10.69
C SER A 633 12.58 -59.64 -9.29
N ASP A 634 13.82 -60.13 -9.19
CA ASP A 634 14.49 -60.56 -7.95
C ASP A 634 14.90 -59.38 -7.04
N SER A 635 14.27 -58.22 -7.20
CA SER A 635 14.50 -57.00 -6.44
C SER A 635 13.22 -56.19 -6.29
N ASP A 636 13.14 -55.47 -5.17
CA ASP A 636 12.04 -54.56 -4.85
C ASP A 636 12.03 -53.38 -5.84
N ILE A 637 10.85 -53.00 -6.30
CA ILE A 637 10.67 -51.86 -7.20
C ILE A 637 9.56 -50.96 -6.66
N ILE A 638 9.76 -49.65 -6.81
CA ILE A 638 8.73 -48.63 -6.62
C ILE A 638 8.16 -48.27 -7.99
N GLY A 639 6.85 -48.44 -8.15
CA GLY A 639 6.09 -48.04 -9.32
C GLY A 639 5.13 -46.90 -9.00
N VAL A 640 4.94 -45.99 -9.94
CA VAL A 640 3.91 -44.93 -9.84
C VAL A 640 2.94 -45.11 -11.00
N ALA A 641 1.64 -45.09 -10.69
CA ALA A 641 0.58 -45.19 -11.68
C ALA A 641 0.08 -43.81 -12.13
N THR A 642 -0.03 -43.61 -13.44
CA THR A 642 -0.89 -42.57 -14.02
C THR A 642 -2.11 -43.20 -14.66
N TYR A 643 -3.11 -42.38 -14.98
CA TYR A 643 -4.34 -42.84 -15.64
C TYR A 643 -4.87 -41.84 -16.66
N SER A 644 -5.75 -42.33 -17.52
CA SER A 644 -6.59 -41.52 -18.41
C SER A 644 -8.02 -42.08 -18.45
N VAL A 645 -8.98 -41.21 -18.80
CA VAL A 645 -10.38 -41.55 -19.01
C VAL A 645 -10.75 -41.20 -20.45
N THR A 646 -11.30 -42.17 -21.17
CA THR A 646 -11.68 -42.03 -22.59
C THR A 646 -13.16 -42.37 -22.76
N PRO A 647 -13.99 -41.53 -23.43
CA PRO A 647 -13.65 -40.25 -24.08
C PRO A 647 -13.21 -39.17 -23.08
N ALA A 648 -12.28 -38.30 -23.50
CA ALA A 648 -11.69 -37.26 -22.66
C ALA A 648 -12.73 -36.28 -22.05
N GLN A 649 -13.87 -36.09 -22.73
CA GLN A 649 -14.98 -35.25 -22.27
C GLN A 649 -15.64 -35.80 -20.99
N VAL A 650 -15.50 -37.10 -20.70
CA VAL A 650 -16.05 -37.73 -19.48
C VAL A 650 -15.16 -37.54 -18.26
N ALA A 651 -13.88 -37.20 -18.46
CA ALA A 651 -12.90 -37.09 -17.37
C ALA A 651 -13.33 -36.17 -16.20
N PRO A 652 -14.02 -35.02 -16.41
CA PRO A 652 -14.54 -34.19 -15.31
C PRO A 652 -15.64 -34.86 -14.47
N TYR A 653 -16.37 -35.82 -15.04
CA TYR A 653 -17.49 -36.53 -14.40
C TYR A 653 -17.09 -37.89 -13.81
N PHE A 654 -15.84 -38.34 -14.02
CA PHE A 654 -15.33 -39.61 -13.50
C PHE A 654 -14.64 -39.40 -12.14
N SER A 655 -15.38 -39.51 -11.05
CA SER A 655 -14.84 -39.30 -9.71
C SER A 655 -14.28 -40.58 -9.11
N LYS A 656 -13.07 -40.49 -8.52
CA LYS A 656 -12.41 -41.61 -7.82
C LYS A 656 -12.27 -41.27 -6.34
N ILE A 657 -13.01 -42.00 -5.51
CA ILE A 657 -13.03 -41.87 -4.05
C ILE A 657 -11.76 -42.49 -3.45
N GLN A 658 -11.26 -43.57 -4.03
CA GLN A 658 -10.01 -44.21 -3.61
C GLN A 658 -9.23 -44.77 -4.82
N CYS A 659 -7.93 -44.47 -4.89
CA CYS A 659 -7.05 -44.95 -5.95
C CYS A 659 -5.57 -44.90 -5.54
N PHE A 660 -4.79 -45.92 -5.92
CA PHE A 660 -3.31 -45.96 -5.95
C PHE A 660 -2.65 -44.97 -6.96
N CYS A 661 -3.37 -43.90 -7.34
CA CYS A 661 -3.02 -42.95 -8.38
C CYS A 661 -1.98 -41.96 -7.84
N PHE A 662 -0.83 -41.79 -8.51
CA PHE A 662 0.25 -40.89 -8.07
C PHE A 662 0.89 -41.20 -6.70
N GLU A 663 0.50 -42.30 -6.05
CA GLU A 663 1.14 -42.82 -4.84
C GLU A 663 2.32 -43.74 -5.20
N GLU A 664 3.29 -43.85 -4.29
CA GLU A 664 4.49 -44.68 -4.46
C GLU A 664 4.20 -46.13 -4.06
N GLN A 665 3.82 -46.97 -5.03
CA GLN A 665 3.55 -48.39 -4.79
C GLN A 665 4.87 -49.17 -4.79
N ARG A 666 5.34 -49.60 -3.62
CA ARG A 666 6.46 -50.55 -3.49
C ARG A 666 5.92 -51.98 -3.57
N LEU A 667 6.44 -52.77 -4.51
CA LEU A 667 6.31 -54.23 -4.51
C LEU A 667 7.67 -54.86 -4.29
N ASN A 668 7.74 -55.78 -3.34
CA ASN A 668 8.93 -56.55 -3.03
C ASN A 668 9.21 -57.59 -4.13
N ALA A 669 10.39 -58.21 -4.14
CA ALA A 669 10.74 -59.25 -5.12
C ALA A 669 9.70 -60.40 -5.16
N GLY A 670 9.15 -60.69 -6.33
CA GLY A 670 8.14 -61.76 -6.52
C GLY A 670 6.73 -61.49 -5.96
N GLU A 671 6.50 -60.35 -5.30
CA GLU A 671 5.24 -60.06 -4.61
C GLU A 671 4.06 -59.84 -5.57
N THR A 672 2.85 -60.20 -5.13
CA THR A 672 1.59 -59.92 -5.84
C THR A 672 0.57 -59.26 -4.90
N VAL A 673 0.02 -58.12 -5.31
CA VAL A 673 -0.98 -57.35 -4.55
C VAL A 673 -2.17 -57.01 -5.44
N ASP A 674 -3.37 -57.10 -4.86
CA ASP A 674 -4.60 -56.61 -5.46
C ASP A 674 -4.89 -55.18 -5.01
N MET A 675 -5.03 -54.28 -5.98
CA MET A 675 -5.16 -52.84 -5.79
C MET A 675 -6.60 -52.40 -6.10
N PRO A 676 -7.38 -51.93 -5.09
CA PRO A 676 -8.74 -51.45 -5.31
C PRO A 676 -8.77 -50.06 -5.99
N VAL A 677 -9.80 -49.84 -6.80
CA VAL A 677 -10.22 -48.52 -7.31
C VAL A 677 -11.71 -48.35 -6.99
N PHE A 678 -12.04 -47.37 -6.14
CA PHE A 678 -13.41 -47.04 -5.77
C PHE A 678 -13.83 -45.73 -6.44
N PHE A 679 -14.92 -45.76 -7.21
CA PHE A 679 -15.29 -44.67 -8.13
C PHE A 679 -16.80 -44.53 -8.29
N TYR A 680 -17.24 -43.39 -8.83
CA TYR A 680 -18.60 -43.18 -9.34
C TYR A 680 -18.58 -42.26 -10.57
N LEU A 681 -19.69 -42.24 -11.31
CA LEU A 681 -19.93 -41.27 -12.37
C LEU A 681 -20.88 -40.20 -11.84
N ASP A 682 -20.51 -38.92 -11.95
CA ASP A 682 -21.29 -37.82 -11.39
C ASP A 682 -22.65 -37.64 -12.11
N PRO A 683 -23.80 -37.59 -11.40
CA PRO A 683 -25.11 -37.33 -11.99
C PRO A 683 -25.20 -36.12 -12.93
N ASP A 684 -24.36 -35.09 -12.75
CA ASP A 684 -24.33 -33.90 -13.62
C ASP A 684 -24.02 -34.22 -15.08
N LEU A 685 -23.41 -35.39 -15.39
CA LEU A 685 -23.18 -35.84 -16.77
C LEU A 685 -24.49 -35.97 -17.58
N LEU A 686 -25.63 -36.18 -16.92
CA LEU A 686 -26.94 -36.28 -17.58
C LEU A 686 -27.46 -34.93 -18.09
N ASN A 687 -26.96 -33.82 -17.52
CA ASN A 687 -27.35 -32.46 -17.85
C ASN A 687 -26.50 -31.86 -18.99
N ASP A 688 -25.28 -32.38 -19.22
CA ASP A 688 -24.37 -31.88 -20.25
C ASP A 688 -24.79 -32.35 -21.67
N LEU A 689 -24.93 -31.40 -22.59
CA LEU A 689 -25.21 -31.65 -23.99
C LEU A 689 -24.10 -32.45 -24.69
N ASN A 690 -22.85 -32.35 -24.23
CA ASN A 690 -21.70 -33.06 -24.80
C ASN A 690 -21.67 -34.56 -24.42
N MET A 691 -22.33 -34.95 -23.32
CA MET A 691 -22.38 -36.34 -22.86
C MET A 691 -23.40 -37.21 -23.61
N LYS A 692 -24.22 -36.61 -24.48
CA LYS A 692 -25.30 -37.29 -25.20
C LYS A 692 -24.78 -38.40 -26.12
N GLY A 693 -25.10 -39.65 -25.76
CA GLY A 693 -24.73 -40.85 -26.50
C GLY A 693 -23.51 -41.59 -25.95
N ILE A 694 -22.85 -41.07 -24.91
CA ILE A 694 -21.73 -41.75 -24.26
C ILE A 694 -22.27 -42.87 -23.35
N ASN A 695 -22.28 -44.09 -23.88
CA ASN A 695 -22.70 -45.31 -23.16
C ASN A 695 -21.51 -46.16 -22.67
N GLU A 696 -20.28 -45.79 -23.02
CA GLU A 696 -19.05 -46.50 -22.64
C GLU A 696 -17.94 -45.52 -22.27
N VAL A 697 -17.20 -45.87 -21.21
CA VAL A 697 -16.11 -45.10 -20.62
C VAL A 697 -14.96 -46.06 -20.33
N THR A 698 -13.77 -45.79 -20.87
CA THR A 698 -12.59 -46.62 -20.66
C THR A 698 -11.64 -45.96 -19.66
N LEU A 699 -11.43 -46.60 -18.52
CA LEU A 699 -10.46 -46.20 -17.50
C LEU A 699 -9.15 -46.97 -17.74
N SER A 700 -8.12 -46.25 -18.18
CA SER A 700 -6.81 -46.84 -18.51
C SER A 700 -5.77 -46.44 -17.46
N TYR A 701 -5.02 -47.42 -16.95
CA TYR A 701 -3.90 -47.20 -16.04
C TYR A 701 -2.58 -47.65 -16.66
N THR A 702 -1.54 -46.85 -16.48
CA THR A 702 -0.17 -47.18 -16.88
C THR A 702 0.79 -47.01 -15.71
N PHE A 703 1.51 -48.07 -15.36
CA PHE A 703 2.56 -48.04 -14.34
C PHE A 703 3.93 -47.74 -14.94
N PHE A 704 4.66 -46.84 -14.28
CA PHE A 704 6.03 -46.44 -14.61
C PHE A 704 6.98 -46.74 -13.46
N LYS A 705 8.21 -47.13 -13.77
CA LYS A 705 9.26 -47.33 -12.75
C LYS A 705 9.71 -45.99 -12.18
N ALA A 706 9.53 -45.79 -10.88
CA ALA A 706 10.09 -44.62 -10.20
C ALA A 706 11.62 -44.72 -10.15
N LYS A 707 12.30 -43.57 -10.25
CA LYS A 707 13.76 -43.49 -10.15
C LYS A 707 14.13 -42.28 -9.30
N TYR A 708 14.74 -42.54 -8.16
CA TYR A 708 15.23 -41.52 -7.24
C TYR A 708 16.69 -41.20 -7.53
N ASP A 709 17.13 -40.00 -7.21
CA ASP A 709 18.55 -39.71 -7.05
C ASP A 709 19.05 -40.14 -5.65
N ASN A 710 20.36 -40.08 -5.44
CA ASN A 710 20.97 -40.42 -4.14
C ASN A 710 20.57 -39.46 -2.99
N ASN A 711 19.81 -38.41 -3.28
CA ASN A 711 19.32 -37.41 -2.33
C ASN A 711 17.80 -37.55 -2.08
N GLY A 712 17.14 -38.56 -2.66
CA GLY A 712 15.72 -38.86 -2.46
C GLY A 712 14.74 -38.17 -3.43
N ASN A 713 15.21 -37.45 -4.45
CA ASN A 713 14.31 -36.73 -5.36
C ASN A 713 13.83 -37.61 -6.52
N PHE A 714 12.51 -37.56 -6.80
CA PHE A 714 11.89 -38.26 -7.94
C PHE A 714 12.35 -37.69 -9.29
N LYS A 715 12.86 -38.55 -10.17
CA LYS A 715 13.34 -38.18 -11.51
C LYS A 715 12.52 -38.89 -12.59
N SER A 716 11.49 -38.22 -13.09
CA SER A 716 10.70 -38.70 -14.24
C SER A 716 11.60 -38.96 -15.45
N ILE A 717 11.56 -40.17 -15.98
CA ILE A 717 12.28 -40.54 -17.21
C ILE A 717 11.61 -39.78 -18.38
N PRO A 718 12.35 -39.03 -19.22
CA PRO A 718 11.78 -38.47 -20.44
C PRO A 718 11.39 -39.60 -21.39
N ALA A 719 10.27 -39.44 -22.10
CA ALA A 719 9.95 -40.34 -23.21
C ALA A 719 11.05 -40.28 -24.28
N VAL A 720 11.39 -41.43 -24.84
CA VAL A 720 12.34 -41.62 -25.95
C VAL A 720 11.59 -41.55 -27.27
#